data_AF-A0A6I1MN43-F1
#
_entry.id   AF-A0A6I1MN43-F1
#
_cell.length_a   1.000
_cell.length_b   1.000
_cell.length_c   1.000
_cell.angle_alpha   90.00
_cell.angle_beta   90.00
_cell.angle_gamma   90.00
#
_symmetry.space_group_name_H-M   'P 1'
#
loop_
_entity.id
_entity.type
_entity.pdbx_description
1 polymer ?
#
loop_
_entity_poly.entity_id
_entity_poly.type
_entity_poly.pdbx_seq_one_letter_code
_entity_poly.pdbx_strand_id
1 'polypeptide(L)'
;MLKKNFLKKISVFCTLFMLSIFATNFSKPIKILANTMLNEFTNEELFEESIVFDSNKDGYGSTRIPGIVVTSKGTLLAYCEARSNYSDWATMDIILKRSEDGGETWSEPTILANGIETSSTYNNPVMITDEETGTVHMVYCKGYATAYYIKSEDDGLTWSESIEITSTFDEFKDEYNWTVIATGPGHGIKLENGRLLVPVWLSLNKSHAPSVVSTIYSDDNGVTWHRGDIIPAESYMPNPNETTAVELNTGDVMLNMRNTSSTKKRALTISENGNDNWTTPEHNEELDDAICFGSMARFTSDDEYYNNRILFSNINNTSGRSNLTIKMSMDEGKTWPITRTIYTGGAAYSDLAVSNDKNKIYCLYEKDGYNKLTLAKFNLEWLTKGEQSLDPLNEIPKEIYSITSDITLDDEWTSLDYWNINGNGSVSLNEEGNLKMFSNTNSNTSLTNTNVNITEDYTIEFKVKFKDFVAGSLGNNVTLGTKVCDGKYRLMLDFKPNGIYAITSNDAWTKIKDINIDNNWHDWKVVVDSGNGKLYMDNEFLCDFTLGTRNSNDFFEHWINGLSNDTAEIEEEYIKIYNNKNDIENLSLINTSTMIASATSEELDKENNSAKSVLDSNKNSMWHTKWDEANTLPHSITINLGREYELNKIGFLPRQEGSSNGIITEYELALSNDGVNFNKISEGTWTYGNNYSDRSEKIVTFDNTKASYVKLIAKKGVGGFASLAEMYFYRDEVSIISSDNLNVDTILGRAPLLPKKVLANLSNGENLYVPVKWNDYDITKCKEVGNFTIEGFVNGSDIKANCIVNVKANAMELNEEIIIKTTIGKAPNMPDKANIKYNDNTLKEHNVLWEDIDSSLYNKEGEFQVKGRVENTNLTINSKVIVEKNNELTLLINEAKTLNNIAIEGFEVDQYHKGAKVNLNNSILAAEEVNNNLNSTEEEYLKAIESLKVAIANFNSLIILENTGDINNNGKFDIGDLSIISKHYGYNNKDINWNEINYLDLNKDNIIDKYEIEFLNFKILK
;
A
#
# COMPACT_ATOMS: atom_id res chain seq x y z
N MET A 1 36.05 -7.41 -22.60
CA MET A 1 35.38 -8.31 -21.64
C MET A 1 33.91 -8.57 -21.97
N LEU A 2 33.14 -7.59 -22.49
CA LEU A 2 31.72 -7.73 -22.87
C LEU A 2 31.38 -8.85 -23.87
N LYS A 3 32.21 -9.10 -24.90
CA LYS A 3 32.00 -10.22 -25.85
C LYS A 3 32.24 -11.62 -25.26
N LYS A 4 33.04 -11.74 -24.18
CA LYS A 4 33.36 -13.03 -23.54
C LYS A 4 32.23 -13.50 -22.61
N ASN A 5 31.46 -12.58 -22.03
CA ASN A 5 30.28 -12.89 -21.22
C ASN A 5 29.05 -13.24 -22.06
N PHE A 6 28.89 -12.61 -23.24
CA PHE A 6 27.81 -12.94 -24.18
C PHE A 6 27.94 -14.37 -24.74
N LEU A 7 29.16 -14.78 -25.10
CA LEU A 7 29.45 -16.16 -25.54
C LEU A 7 29.36 -17.19 -24.41
N LYS A 8 29.66 -16.81 -23.16
CA LYS A 8 29.42 -17.65 -21.98
C LYS A 8 27.92 -17.86 -21.71
N LYS A 9 27.08 -16.85 -21.89
CA LYS A 9 25.63 -16.94 -21.71
C LYS A 9 24.93 -17.76 -22.80
N ILE A 10 25.32 -17.62 -24.07
CA ILE A 10 24.85 -18.50 -25.16
C ILE A 10 25.33 -19.93 -24.93
N SER A 11 26.56 -20.12 -24.44
CA SER A 11 27.06 -21.45 -24.06
C SER A 11 26.24 -22.06 -22.93
N VAL A 12 25.84 -21.30 -21.91
CA VAL A 12 24.99 -21.80 -20.80
C VAL A 12 23.58 -22.13 -21.29
N PHE A 13 22.97 -21.27 -22.12
CA PHE A 13 21.66 -21.49 -22.71
C PHE A 13 21.63 -22.72 -23.63
N CYS A 14 22.63 -22.89 -24.51
CA CYS A 14 22.77 -24.09 -25.34
C CYS A 14 23.09 -25.35 -24.51
N THR A 15 23.78 -25.21 -23.37
CA THR A 15 24.07 -26.35 -22.47
C THR A 15 22.84 -26.75 -21.67
N LEU A 16 22.01 -25.80 -21.23
CA LEU A 16 20.74 -26.03 -20.53
C LEU A 16 19.65 -26.58 -21.47
N PHE A 17 19.58 -26.09 -22.71
CA PHE A 17 18.70 -26.63 -23.75
C PHE A 17 19.13 -28.04 -24.19
N MET A 18 20.43 -28.34 -24.19
CA MET A 18 20.91 -29.72 -24.37
C MET A 18 20.60 -30.58 -23.13
N LEU A 19 20.74 -30.04 -21.91
CA LEU A 19 20.41 -30.75 -20.67
C LEU A 19 18.91 -31.10 -20.57
N SER A 20 17.99 -30.26 -21.05
CA SER A 20 16.55 -30.56 -21.10
C SER A 20 16.22 -31.69 -22.08
N ILE A 21 16.90 -31.75 -23.23
CA ILE A 21 16.80 -32.85 -24.20
C ILE A 21 17.37 -34.17 -23.62
N PHE A 22 18.35 -34.11 -22.72
CA PHE A 22 18.94 -35.27 -22.03
C PHE A 22 18.29 -35.60 -20.67
N ALA A 23 17.33 -34.82 -20.17
CA ALA A 23 16.72 -34.95 -18.84
C ALA A 23 15.72 -36.12 -18.69
N THR A 24 15.49 -36.90 -19.74
CA THR A 24 14.68 -38.13 -19.65
C THR A 24 15.37 -39.26 -18.86
N ASN A 25 16.66 -39.12 -18.51
CA ASN A 25 17.47 -40.17 -17.87
C ASN A 25 18.10 -39.83 -16.51
N PHE A 26 17.75 -38.71 -15.85
CA PHE A 26 18.30 -38.34 -14.53
C PHE A 26 17.28 -38.38 -13.38
N SER A 27 17.78 -38.52 -12.14
CA SER A 27 17.01 -38.68 -10.91
C SER A 27 16.18 -37.43 -10.54
N LYS A 28 15.09 -37.66 -9.79
CA LYS A 28 14.10 -36.66 -9.33
C LYS A 28 14.69 -35.32 -8.82
N PRO A 29 15.80 -35.29 -8.06
CA PRO A 29 16.38 -34.03 -7.56
C PRO A 29 16.94 -33.11 -8.67
N ILE A 30 17.46 -33.68 -9.76
CA ILE A 30 18.07 -32.91 -10.86
C ILE A 30 16.98 -32.30 -11.76
N LYS A 31 15.82 -32.98 -11.89
CA LYS A 31 14.63 -32.43 -12.56
C LYS A 31 14.03 -31.25 -11.79
N ILE A 32 13.97 -31.34 -10.47
CA ILE A 32 13.49 -30.24 -9.61
C ILE A 32 14.41 -29.02 -9.81
N LEU A 33 15.73 -29.19 -9.69
CA LEU A 33 16.68 -28.09 -9.90
C LEU A 33 16.58 -27.45 -11.29
N ALA A 34 16.38 -28.26 -12.35
CA ALA A 34 16.27 -27.76 -13.72
C ALA A 34 14.97 -26.98 -13.98
N ASN A 35 13.85 -27.40 -13.37
CA ASN A 35 12.58 -26.69 -13.46
C ASN A 35 12.58 -25.41 -12.58
N THR A 36 13.17 -25.45 -11.39
CA THR A 36 13.34 -24.25 -10.54
C THR A 36 14.18 -23.18 -11.26
N MET A 37 15.25 -23.61 -11.95
CA MET A 37 16.11 -22.70 -12.73
C MET A 37 15.51 -22.29 -14.08
N LEU A 38 14.43 -22.91 -14.57
CA LEU A 38 13.69 -22.46 -15.75
C LEU A 38 12.62 -21.43 -15.37
N ASN A 39 11.90 -21.66 -14.26
CA ASN A 39 10.91 -20.73 -13.72
C ASN A 39 11.52 -19.41 -13.26
N GLU A 40 12.80 -19.40 -12.84
CA GLU A 40 13.54 -18.15 -12.58
C GLU A 40 13.78 -17.28 -13.84
N PHE A 41 13.50 -17.80 -15.05
CA PHE A 41 13.70 -17.06 -16.32
C PHE A 41 12.41 -16.82 -17.11
N THR A 42 11.26 -17.29 -16.65
CA THR A 42 9.96 -17.08 -17.30
C THR A 42 8.97 -16.54 -16.25
N ASN A 43 8.60 -15.27 -16.37
CA ASN A 43 7.59 -14.59 -15.54
C ASN A 43 6.17 -15.15 -15.87
N GLU A 44 5.91 -16.42 -15.55
CA GLU A 44 4.59 -17.05 -15.72
C GLU A 44 3.67 -16.75 -14.52
N GLU A 45 2.36 -16.66 -14.74
CA GLU A 45 1.39 -16.49 -13.65
C GLU A 45 1.45 -17.66 -12.66
N LEU A 46 1.51 -17.37 -11.36
CA LEU A 46 1.48 -18.36 -10.28
C LEU A 46 0.25 -18.14 -9.39
N PHE A 47 -0.56 -19.18 -9.19
CA PHE A 47 -1.57 -19.23 -8.13
C PHE A 47 -1.80 -20.67 -7.68
N GLU A 48 -1.60 -20.92 -6.39
CA GLU A 48 -1.78 -22.22 -5.77
C GLU A 48 -2.41 -22.08 -4.39
N GLU A 49 -3.16 -23.10 -3.96
CA GLU A 49 -3.76 -23.15 -2.63
C GLU A 49 -3.38 -24.45 -1.90
N SER A 50 -3.10 -24.35 -0.59
CA SER A 50 -2.87 -25.51 0.27
C SER A 50 -3.51 -25.32 1.65
N ILE A 51 -3.98 -26.42 2.26
CA ILE A 51 -4.52 -26.39 3.63
C ILE A 51 -3.37 -26.48 4.61
N VAL A 52 -3.24 -25.50 5.51
CA VAL A 52 -2.20 -25.44 6.54
C VAL A 52 -2.72 -26.03 7.85
N PHE A 53 -3.90 -25.58 8.28
CA PHE A 53 -4.57 -26.07 9.50
C PHE A 53 -5.94 -26.65 9.15
N ASP A 54 -6.24 -27.82 9.72
CA ASP A 54 -7.52 -28.51 9.59
C ASP A 54 -7.92 -28.96 10.98
N SER A 55 -8.88 -28.24 11.58
CA SER A 55 -9.22 -28.44 12.99
C SER A 55 -9.60 -29.89 13.31
N ASN A 56 -10.22 -30.60 12.36
CA ASN A 56 -10.58 -32.01 12.53
C ASN A 56 -9.37 -32.94 12.59
N LYS A 57 -8.33 -32.65 11.80
CA LYS A 57 -7.08 -33.43 11.80
C LYS A 57 -6.17 -33.06 12.95
N ASP A 58 -6.11 -31.77 13.28
CA ASP A 58 -5.27 -31.24 14.35
C ASP A 58 -5.88 -31.49 15.75
N GLY A 59 -7.13 -31.98 15.84
CA GLY A 59 -7.77 -32.39 17.10
C GLY A 59 -8.48 -31.27 17.87
N TYR A 60 -8.83 -30.18 17.20
CA TYR A 60 -9.46 -28.99 17.78
C TYR A 60 -10.89 -28.80 17.28
N GLY A 61 -11.70 -28.06 18.05
CA GLY A 61 -13.06 -27.70 17.64
C GLY A 61 -13.09 -26.69 16.50
N SER A 62 -12.09 -25.79 16.43
CA SER A 62 -11.91 -24.81 15.36
C SER A 62 -10.49 -24.24 15.38
N THR A 63 -9.92 -23.92 14.23
CA THR A 63 -8.65 -23.17 14.08
C THR A 63 -8.95 -21.83 13.41
N ARG A 64 -8.68 -20.72 14.11
CA ARG A 64 -9.10 -19.37 13.70
C ARG A 64 -8.03 -18.33 13.96
N ILE A 65 -8.26 -17.13 13.44
CA ILE A 65 -7.38 -15.96 13.67
C ILE A 65 -5.98 -16.24 13.12
N PRO A 66 -5.85 -16.38 11.78
CA PRO A 66 -4.58 -16.70 11.14
C PRO A 66 -3.60 -15.54 11.25
N GLY A 67 -2.33 -15.87 11.42
CA GLY A 67 -1.20 -14.99 11.14
C GLY A 67 -0.11 -15.73 10.38
N ILE A 68 0.63 -15.02 9.53
CA ILE A 68 1.74 -15.57 8.76
C ILE A 68 2.87 -14.56 8.65
N VAL A 69 4.11 -15.02 8.83
CA VAL A 69 5.32 -14.21 8.61
C VAL A 69 6.38 -14.99 7.83
N VAL A 70 7.24 -14.28 7.12
CA VAL A 70 8.43 -14.84 6.45
C VAL A 70 9.67 -14.41 7.25
N THR A 71 10.48 -15.37 7.68
CA THR A 71 11.70 -15.06 8.41
C THR A 71 12.82 -14.57 7.48
N SER A 72 13.91 -14.05 8.04
CA SER A 72 15.09 -13.64 7.25
C SER A 72 15.70 -14.77 6.41
N LYS A 73 15.43 -16.04 6.75
CA LYS A 73 15.86 -17.23 5.97
C LYS A 73 14.88 -17.65 4.87
N GLY A 74 13.73 -16.98 4.75
CA GLY A 74 12.67 -17.35 3.81
C GLY A 74 11.72 -18.43 4.34
N THR A 75 11.84 -18.80 5.62
CA THR A 75 10.97 -19.77 6.26
C THR A 75 9.60 -19.15 6.55
N LEU A 76 8.52 -19.85 6.21
CA LEU A 76 7.15 -19.44 6.56
C LEU A 76 6.79 -19.94 7.96
N LEU A 77 6.28 -19.03 8.79
CA LEU A 77 5.70 -19.33 10.10
C LEU A 77 4.21 -18.99 10.05
N ALA A 78 3.35 -20.02 10.02
CA ALA A 78 1.90 -19.86 10.04
C ALA A 78 1.38 -20.24 11.43
N TYR A 79 0.60 -19.36 12.05
CA TYR A 79 0.10 -19.55 13.41
C TYR A 79 -1.39 -19.18 13.53
N CYS A 80 -2.05 -19.71 14.55
CA CYS A 80 -3.47 -19.47 14.79
C CYS A 80 -3.89 -19.77 16.23
N GLU A 81 -5.12 -19.37 16.57
CA GLU A 81 -5.85 -19.85 17.74
C GLU A 81 -6.46 -21.23 17.45
N ALA A 82 -6.10 -22.23 18.24
CA ALA A 82 -6.63 -23.59 18.17
C ALA A 82 -7.62 -23.82 19.33
N ARG A 83 -8.90 -23.66 19.02
CA ARG A 83 -9.98 -23.53 20.00
C ARG A 83 -10.65 -24.87 20.30
N SER A 84 -11.07 -25.06 21.55
CA SER A 84 -11.89 -26.23 21.94
C SER A 84 -13.28 -26.22 21.30
N ASN A 85 -13.81 -25.05 20.93
CA ASN A 85 -15.05 -24.85 20.18
C ASN A 85 -15.03 -23.48 19.47
N TYR A 86 -16.07 -23.12 18.73
CA TYR A 86 -16.11 -21.91 17.90
C TYR A 86 -16.12 -20.57 18.67
N SER A 87 -16.35 -20.57 19.99
CA SER A 87 -16.43 -19.33 20.79
C SER A 87 -15.10 -18.59 20.88
N ASP A 88 -15.13 -17.26 20.81
CA ASP A 88 -13.98 -16.39 21.09
C ASP A 88 -13.50 -16.49 22.55
N TRP A 89 -14.36 -17.01 23.45
CA TRP A 89 -14.07 -17.22 24.87
C TRP A 89 -13.81 -18.69 25.22
N ALA A 90 -13.61 -19.55 24.22
CA ALA A 90 -13.26 -20.95 24.44
C ALA A 90 -11.90 -21.07 25.15
N THR A 91 -11.64 -22.23 25.77
CA THR A 91 -10.25 -22.62 26.02
C THR A 91 -9.58 -22.87 24.68
N MET A 92 -8.36 -22.38 24.50
CA MET A 92 -7.68 -22.41 23.21
C MET A 92 -6.17 -22.34 23.38
N ASP A 93 -5.47 -23.10 22.54
CA ASP A 93 -4.03 -23.03 22.39
C ASP A 93 -3.65 -21.97 21.35
N ILE A 94 -2.41 -21.51 21.37
CA ILE A 94 -1.77 -20.90 20.20
C ILE A 94 -0.83 -21.94 19.59
N ILE A 95 -1.05 -22.26 18.31
CA ILE A 95 -0.25 -23.24 17.58
C ILE A 95 0.45 -22.62 16.38
N LEU A 96 1.59 -23.21 16.01
CA LEU A 96 2.46 -22.79 14.92
C LEU A 96 2.80 -24.00 14.03
N LYS A 97 2.79 -23.81 12.70
CA LYS A 97 3.42 -24.70 11.72
C LYS A 97 4.48 -23.92 10.95
N ARG A 98 5.56 -24.61 10.58
CA ARG A 98 6.70 -24.05 9.84
C ARG A 98 6.85 -24.71 8.48
N SER A 99 7.23 -23.93 7.47
CA SER A 99 7.57 -24.41 6.13
C SER A 99 8.89 -23.80 5.66
N GLU A 100 9.84 -24.64 5.26
CA GLU A 100 11.17 -24.25 4.78
C GLU A 100 11.26 -24.26 3.24
N ASP A 101 10.15 -24.57 2.55
CA ASP A 101 10.08 -24.75 1.10
C ASP A 101 9.04 -23.82 0.44
N GLY A 102 8.65 -22.73 1.11
CA GLY A 102 7.72 -21.73 0.56
C GLY A 102 6.26 -22.19 0.56
N GLY A 103 5.88 -23.03 1.53
CA GLY A 103 4.49 -23.45 1.77
C GLY A 103 4.08 -24.76 1.11
N GLU A 104 5.03 -25.50 0.51
CA GLU A 104 4.77 -26.80 -0.11
C GLU A 104 4.52 -27.88 0.95
N THR A 105 5.36 -27.90 1.98
CA THR A 105 5.24 -28.82 3.11
C THR A 105 5.30 -28.09 4.44
N TRP A 106 4.59 -28.63 5.43
CA TRP A 106 4.44 -28.04 6.75
C TRP A 106 4.85 -29.02 7.84
N SER A 107 5.47 -28.51 8.89
CA SER A 107 5.75 -29.26 10.11
C SER A 107 4.47 -29.70 10.82
N GLU A 108 4.61 -30.66 11.75
CA GLU A 108 3.59 -30.88 12.77
C GLU A 108 3.36 -29.60 13.61
N PRO A 109 2.14 -29.38 14.15
CA PRO A 109 1.86 -28.23 14.98
C PRO A 109 2.72 -28.20 16.25
N THR A 110 3.31 -27.05 16.55
CA THR A 110 3.97 -26.74 17.83
C THR A 110 3.06 -25.85 18.67
N ILE A 111 2.84 -26.20 19.93
CA ILE A 111 2.04 -25.39 20.87
C ILE A 111 2.93 -24.31 21.48
N LEU A 112 2.63 -23.04 21.22
CA LEU A 112 3.34 -21.88 21.78
C LEU A 112 2.74 -21.43 23.11
N ALA A 113 1.42 -21.59 23.28
CA ALA A 113 0.71 -21.37 24.53
C ALA A 113 -0.36 -22.45 24.73
N ASN A 114 -0.28 -23.20 25.83
CA ASN A 114 -1.12 -24.38 26.10
C ASN A 114 -2.33 -24.00 26.98
N GLY A 115 -3.42 -23.57 26.34
CA GLY A 115 -4.67 -23.20 27.00
C GLY A 115 -5.65 -24.34 27.20
N ILE A 116 -5.62 -25.37 26.36
CA ILE A 116 -6.52 -26.52 26.49
C ILE A 116 -6.23 -27.29 27.78
N GLU A 117 -4.96 -27.62 28.03
CA GLU A 117 -4.57 -28.36 29.23
C GLU A 117 -4.72 -27.51 30.49
N THR A 118 -4.42 -26.21 30.40
CA THR A 118 -4.47 -25.27 31.53
C THR A 118 -5.84 -24.63 31.74
N SER A 119 -6.85 -24.99 30.93
CA SER A 119 -8.18 -24.36 30.94
C SER A 119 -8.14 -22.83 30.82
N SER A 120 -7.25 -22.32 29.97
CA SER A 120 -7.05 -20.89 29.69
C SER A 120 -7.45 -20.54 28.25
N THR A 121 -7.80 -19.27 28.04
CA THR A 121 -8.03 -18.67 26.72
C THR A 121 -6.76 -17.91 26.33
N TYR A 122 -5.96 -18.44 25.40
CA TYR A 122 -4.83 -17.69 24.81
C TYR A 122 -5.22 -17.20 23.43
N ASN A 123 -5.15 -15.90 23.18
CA ASN A 123 -5.83 -15.31 22.04
C ASN A 123 -4.99 -14.22 21.37
N ASN A 124 -5.37 -13.90 20.12
CA ASN A 124 -4.85 -12.80 19.32
C ASN A 124 -3.31 -12.76 19.24
N PRO A 125 -2.66 -13.87 18.81
CA PRO A 125 -1.22 -13.86 18.57
C PRO A 125 -0.85 -12.93 17.43
N VAL A 126 0.29 -12.24 17.58
CA VAL A 126 0.91 -11.39 16.55
C VAL A 126 2.41 -11.66 16.54
N MET A 127 2.96 -11.98 15.37
CA MET A 127 4.40 -12.08 15.15
C MET A 127 4.97 -10.88 14.41
N ILE A 128 6.24 -10.57 14.66
CA ILE A 128 7.06 -9.60 13.93
C ILE A 128 8.39 -10.27 13.62
N THR A 129 8.84 -10.18 12.37
CA THR A 129 10.17 -10.67 11.96
C THR A 129 11.15 -9.52 11.90
N ASP A 130 12.29 -9.69 12.56
CA ASP A 130 13.42 -8.79 12.45
C ASP A 130 14.41 -9.37 11.42
N GLU A 131 14.46 -8.74 10.24
CA GLU A 131 15.32 -9.18 9.14
C GLU A 131 16.82 -8.98 9.45
N GLU A 132 17.18 -7.97 10.24
CA GLU A 132 18.57 -7.63 10.55
C GLU A 132 19.19 -8.64 11.54
N THR A 133 18.44 -9.00 12.58
CA THR A 133 18.92 -9.93 13.62
C THR A 133 18.51 -11.38 13.35
N GLY A 134 17.48 -11.59 12.53
CA GLY A 134 16.83 -12.89 12.33
C GLY A 134 15.92 -13.31 13.48
N THR A 135 15.64 -12.42 14.43
CA THR A 135 14.76 -12.70 15.57
C THR A 135 13.30 -12.68 15.12
N VAL A 136 12.49 -13.62 15.63
CA VAL A 136 11.03 -13.59 15.50
C VAL A 136 10.44 -13.24 16.85
N HIS A 137 9.78 -12.10 16.91
CA HIS A 137 9.09 -11.59 18.09
C HIS A 137 7.63 -12.04 18.05
N MET A 138 7.03 -12.31 19.20
CA MET A 138 5.61 -12.63 19.28
C MET A 138 4.97 -12.04 20.54
N VAL A 139 3.83 -11.39 20.36
CA VAL A 139 2.97 -10.92 21.45
C VAL A 139 1.62 -11.64 21.37
N TYR A 140 1.04 -11.99 22.51
CA TYR A 140 -0.29 -12.60 22.58
C TYR A 140 -0.99 -12.24 23.89
N CYS A 141 -2.31 -12.47 23.95
CA CYS A 141 -3.11 -12.23 25.13
C CYS A 141 -3.49 -13.53 25.86
N LYS A 142 -3.81 -13.40 27.15
CA LYS A 142 -4.52 -14.41 27.93
C LYS A 142 -5.82 -13.82 28.47
N GLY A 143 -6.94 -14.47 28.14
CA GLY A 143 -8.28 -14.14 28.62
C GLY A 143 -8.76 -12.75 28.22
N TYR A 144 -8.20 -12.18 27.14
CA TYR A 144 -8.38 -10.77 26.75
C TYR A 144 -8.08 -9.77 27.89
N ALA A 145 -7.20 -10.11 28.83
CA ALA A 145 -6.98 -9.31 30.04
C ALA A 145 -5.51 -9.07 30.36
N THR A 146 -4.64 -10.03 30.07
CA THR A 146 -3.18 -9.89 30.23
C THR A 146 -2.48 -10.16 28.90
N ALA A 147 -1.29 -9.58 28.72
CA ALA A 147 -0.49 -9.69 27.50
C ALA A 147 0.89 -10.24 27.80
N TYR A 148 1.42 -11.04 26.89
CA TYR A 148 2.68 -11.75 27.04
C TYR A 148 3.53 -11.64 25.78
N TYR A 149 4.84 -11.68 25.98
CA TYR A 149 5.86 -11.61 24.94
C TYR A 149 6.78 -12.83 25.00
N ILE A 150 7.08 -13.39 23.83
CA ILE A 150 8.11 -14.42 23.61
C ILE A 150 8.89 -14.08 22.33
N LYS A 151 10.10 -14.64 22.20
CA LYS A 151 10.87 -14.54 20.96
C LYS A 151 11.56 -15.85 20.60
N SER A 152 11.87 -16.00 19.32
CA SER A 152 12.72 -17.05 18.77
C SER A 152 13.94 -16.41 18.10
N GLU A 153 15.13 -16.91 18.42
CA GLU A 153 16.41 -16.49 17.83
C GLU A 153 16.96 -17.56 16.87
N ASP A 154 16.16 -18.58 16.58
CA ASP A 154 16.55 -19.77 15.82
C ASP A 154 15.53 -20.14 14.74
N ASP A 155 14.96 -19.14 14.07
CA ASP A 155 14.06 -19.31 12.92
C ASP A 155 12.72 -20.01 13.26
N GLY A 156 12.19 -19.75 14.46
CA GLY A 156 10.92 -20.30 14.93
C GLY A 156 11.00 -21.77 15.38
N LEU A 157 12.20 -22.29 15.68
CA LEU A 157 12.41 -23.65 16.18
C LEU A 157 12.16 -23.75 17.69
N THR A 158 12.71 -22.82 18.46
CA THR A 158 12.53 -22.73 19.91
C THR A 158 12.16 -21.31 20.33
N TRP A 159 11.51 -21.19 21.49
CA TRP A 159 10.93 -19.95 21.99
C TRP A 159 11.39 -19.69 23.42
N SER A 160 11.62 -18.42 23.74
CA SER A 160 11.97 -17.97 25.09
C SER A 160 10.87 -18.26 26.11
N GLU A 161 11.20 -18.14 27.40
CA GLU A 161 10.17 -18.06 28.43
C GLU A 161 9.23 -16.86 28.20
N SER A 162 7.97 -17.00 28.63
CA SER A 162 6.95 -15.98 28.50
C SER A 162 7.15 -14.84 29.49
N ILE A 163 7.22 -13.62 28.98
CA ILE A 163 7.36 -12.38 29.76
C ILE A 163 6.02 -11.67 29.75
N GLU A 164 5.46 -11.37 30.92
CA GLU A 164 4.22 -10.60 31.02
C GLU A 164 4.47 -9.11 30.78
N ILE A 165 3.70 -8.51 29.87
CA ILE A 165 3.80 -7.09 29.48
C ILE A 165 2.50 -6.31 29.74
N THR A 166 1.61 -6.84 30.58
CA THR A 166 0.29 -6.26 30.90
C THR A 166 0.36 -4.81 31.38
N SER A 167 1.43 -4.41 32.07
CA SER A 167 1.61 -3.04 32.56
C SER A 167 1.56 -2.00 31.44
N THR A 168 2.03 -2.35 30.23
CA THR A 168 1.93 -1.51 29.03
C THR A 168 0.47 -1.18 28.72
N PHE A 169 -0.45 -2.13 28.93
CA PHE A 169 -1.87 -1.93 28.71
C PHE A 169 -2.53 -1.18 29.87
N ASP A 170 -2.05 -1.37 31.11
CA ASP A 170 -2.58 -0.65 32.27
C ASP A 170 -2.40 0.87 32.15
N GLU A 171 -1.39 1.33 31.41
CA GLU A 171 -1.18 2.75 31.06
C GLU A 171 -2.34 3.37 30.25
N PHE A 172 -3.19 2.55 29.61
CA PHE A 172 -4.41 3.06 28.97
C PHE A 172 -5.54 3.39 29.94
N LYS A 173 -5.55 2.85 31.16
CA LYS A 173 -6.75 2.86 32.02
C LYS A 173 -7.21 4.24 32.47
N ASP A 174 -6.27 5.18 32.60
CA ASP A 174 -6.61 6.55 33.00
C ASP A 174 -7.41 7.29 31.92
N GLU A 175 -7.17 6.98 30.65
CA GLU A 175 -7.85 7.56 29.48
C GLU A 175 -9.05 6.69 29.04
N TYR A 176 -8.87 5.38 29.07
CA TYR A 176 -9.84 4.38 28.64
C TYR A 176 -9.77 3.15 29.55
N ASN A 177 -10.65 3.12 30.55
CA ASN A 177 -10.70 2.07 31.58
C ASN A 177 -11.24 0.74 31.02
N TRP A 178 -10.42 0.09 30.21
CA TRP A 178 -10.72 -1.13 29.47
C TRP A 178 -10.98 -2.33 30.40
N THR A 179 -11.78 -3.26 29.88
CA THR A 179 -11.99 -4.61 30.47
C THR A 179 -11.49 -5.72 29.55
N VAL A 180 -11.27 -5.39 28.27
CA VAL A 180 -10.86 -6.33 27.22
C VAL A 180 -9.73 -5.69 26.42
N ILE A 181 -8.64 -6.43 26.21
CA ILE A 181 -7.50 -6.08 25.35
C ILE A 181 -7.23 -7.20 24.35
N ALA A 182 -6.64 -6.83 23.22
CA ALA A 182 -6.20 -7.75 22.19
C ALA A 182 -5.09 -7.15 21.30
N THR A 183 -4.19 -8.01 20.84
CA THR A 183 -3.10 -7.69 19.92
C THR A 183 -3.44 -8.12 18.49
N GLY A 184 -3.33 -7.23 17.51
CA GLY A 184 -3.64 -7.53 16.10
C GLY A 184 -5.12 -7.82 15.84
N PRO A 185 -5.48 -8.92 15.14
CA PRO A 185 -4.66 -10.10 14.81
C PRO A 185 -3.78 -9.92 13.55
N GLY A 186 -3.23 -11.02 13.02
CA GLY A 186 -2.32 -11.02 11.87
C GLY A 186 -0.88 -10.80 12.33
N HIS A 187 -0.11 -10.01 11.60
CA HIS A 187 1.27 -9.66 11.95
C HIS A 187 1.43 -8.20 12.40
N GLY A 188 2.52 -7.93 13.11
CA GLY A 188 3.01 -6.58 13.36
C GLY A 188 4.18 -6.27 12.44
N ILE A 189 4.73 -5.06 12.54
CA ILE A 189 5.81 -4.60 11.66
C ILE A 189 7.02 -4.17 12.47
N LYS A 190 8.22 -4.37 11.91
CA LYS A 190 9.43 -3.65 12.34
C LYS A 190 9.59 -2.47 11.40
N LEU A 191 9.65 -1.26 11.96
CA LEU A 191 9.89 -0.05 11.19
C LEU A 191 11.37 0.06 10.79
N GLU A 192 11.69 0.83 9.76
CA GLU A 192 13.07 1.08 9.32
C GLU A 192 13.96 1.65 10.43
N ASN A 193 13.38 2.41 11.35
CA ASN A 193 14.10 2.96 12.51
C ASN A 193 14.40 1.92 13.61
N GLY A 194 14.00 0.66 13.42
CA GLY A 194 14.22 -0.46 14.34
C GLY A 194 13.06 -0.76 15.29
N ARG A 195 12.04 0.10 15.38
CA ARG A 195 10.89 -0.06 16.27
C ARG A 195 10.06 -1.28 15.91
N LEU A 196 9.75 -2.12 16.90
CA LEU A 196 8.72 -3.15 16.80
C LEU A 196 7.35 -2.52 17.08
N LEU A 197 6.37 -2.70 16.20
CA LEU A 197 5.05 -2.08 16.30
C LEU A 197 3.92 -3.12 16.17
N VAL A 198 3.00 -3.11 17.13
CA VAL A 198 1.83 -4.00 17.16
C VAL A 198 0.54 -3.16 17.28
N PRO A 199 -0.36 -3.20 16.30
CA PRO A 199 -1.70 -2.66 16.45
C PRO A 199 -2.47 -3.39 17.56
N VAL A 200 -3.23 -2.66 18.37
CA VAL A 200 -4.03 -3.21 19.46
C VAL A 200 -5.41 -2.58 19.49
N TRP A 201 -6.36 -3.29 20.07
CA TRP A 201 -7.68 -2.72 20.38
C TRP A 201 -8.07 -2.99 21.83
N LEU A 202 -8.81 -2.05 22.39
CA LEU A 202 -9.30 -2.07 23.76
C LEU A 202 -10.81 -1.92 23.76
N SER A 203 -11.49 -2.57 24.71
CA SER A 203 -12.95 -2.48 24.85
C SER A 203 -13.37 -2.39 26.31
N LEU A 204 -14.46 -1.68 26.55
CA LEU A 204 -15.05 -1.55 27.89
C LEU A 204 -15.79 -2.82 28.33
N ASN A 205 -16.17 -3.71 27.42
CA ASN A 205 -16.99 -4.89 27.75
C ASN A 205 -16.58 -6.15 26.97
N LYS A 206 -17.05 -7.31 27.46
CA LYS A 206 -16.88 -8.64 26.84
C LYS A 206 -17.64 -8.85 25.52
N SER A 207 -18.50 -7.91 25.14
CA SER A 207 -19.09 -7.85 23.79
C SER A 207 -18.14 -7.26 22.74
N HIS A 208 -16.91 -6.94 23.12
CA HIS A 208 -15.90 -6.27 22.29
C HIS A 208 -16.33 -4.85 21.83
N ALA A 209 -17.25 -4.23 22.56
CA ALA A 209 -17.71 -2.86 22.32
C ALA A 209 -18.22 -2.20 23.63
N PRO A 210 -18.23 -0.85 23.73
CA PRO A 210 -17.52 0.08 22.86
C PRO A 210 -16.02 -0.20 22.83
N SER A 211 -15.36 0.10 21.71
CA SER A 211 -13.93 -0.16 21.52
C SER A 211 -13.17 1.03 20.94
N VAL A 212 -11.86 1.04 21.16
CA VAL A 212 -10.87 1.98 20.60
C VAL A 212 -9.66 1.22 20.08
N VAL A 213 -8.85 1.87 19.24
CA VAL A 213 -7.62 1.32 18.66
C VAL A 213 -6.42 2.11 19.16
N SER A 214 -5.27 1.44 19.27
CA SER A 214 -3.97 2.06 19.53
C SER A 214 -2.88 1.17 18.92
N THR A 215 -1.62 1.55 19.12
CA THR A 215 -0.48 0.65 18.98
C THR A 215 0.19 0.41 20.35
N ILE A 216 0.96 -0.66 20.45
CA ILE A 216 2.05 -0.81 21.41
C ILE A 216 3.35 -0.99 20.64
N TYR A 217 4.46 -0.57 21.21
CA TYR A 217 5.76 -0.61 20.53
C TYR A 217 6.92 -0.91 21.47
N SER A 218 8.05 -1.30 20.87
CA SER A 218 9.33 -1.48 21.55
C SER A 218 10.47 -0.92 20.70
N ASP A 219 11.31 -0.09 21.31
CA ASP A 219 12.48 0.55 20.67
C ASP A 219 13.81 -0.12 21.07
N ASP A 220 13.76 -1.22 21.81
CA ASP A 220 14.92 -1.91 22.39
C ASP A 220 14.89 -3.44 22.12
N ASN A 221 14.36 -3.84 20.96
CA ASN A 221 14.25 -5.23 20.51
C ASN A 221 13.43 -6.12 21.46
N GLY A 222 12.34 -5.57 21.99
CA GLY A 222 11.35 -6.28 22.82
C GLY A 222 11.77 -6.43 24.29
N VAL A 223 12.73 -5.64 24.78
CA VAL A 223 13.11 -5.65 26.20
C VAL A 223 12.11 -4.86 27.03
N THR A 224 11.67 -3.70 26.55
CA THR A 224 10.59 -2.90 27.13
C THR A 224 9.51 -2.59 26.09
N TRP A 225 8.28 -2.40 26.56
CA TRP A 225 7.11 -2.12 25.74
C TRP A 225 6.40 -0.87 26.25
N HIS A 226 5.90 -0.07 25.32
CA HIS A 226 5.23 1.20 25.58
C HIS A 226 3.91 1.27 24.79
N ARG A 227 2.95 2.05 25.28
CA ARG A 227 1.71 2.33 24.55
C ARG A 227 1.84 3.54 23.63
N GLY A 228 1.14 3.50 22.50
CA GLY A 228 0.83 4.68 21.68
C GLY A 228 -0.42 5.43 22.16
N ASP A 229 -0.76 6.52 21.47
CA ASP A 229 -1.98 7.30 21.66
C ASP A 229 -3.22 6.52 21.21
N ILE A 230 -4.33 6.75 21.91
CA ILE A 230 -5.62 6.19 21.53
C ILE A 230 -6.15 6.90 20.29
N ILE A 231 -6.59 6.11 19.32
CA ILE A 231 -7.41 6.57 18.20
C ILE A 231 -8.87 6.37 18.62
N PRO A 232 -9.62 7.46 18.88
CA PRO A 232 -10.97 7.37 19.42
C PRO A 232 -11.96 6.84 18.37
N ALA A 233 -13.08 6.30 18.87
CA ALA A 233 -14.22 6.00 18.03
C ALA A 233 -14.89 7.30 17.56
N GLU A 234 -15.25 7.35 16.28
CA GLU A 234 -15.99 8.47 15.70
C GLU A 234 -17.42 8.04 15.35
N SER A 235 -18.33 9.01 15.21
CA SER A 235 -19.74 8.71 14.90
C SER A 235 -19.92 7.95 13.58
N TYR A 236 -19.07 8.21 12.60
CA TYR A 236 -19.04 7.51 11.31
C TYR A 236 -18.20 6.24 11.33
N MET A 237 -17.30 6.09 12.31
CA MET A 237 -16.44 4.91 12.52
C MET A 237 -16.67 4.35 13.94
N PRO A 238 -17.87 3.82 14.25
CA PRO A 238 -18.17 3.33 15.60
C PRO A 238 -17.44 2.01 15.87
N ASN A 239 -16.96 1.85 17.10
CA ASN A 239 -16.26 0.66 17.59
C ASN A 239 -15.12 0.22 16.66
N PRO A 240 -14.11 1.08 16.41
CA PRO A 240 -12.89 0.66 15.73
C PRO A 240 -12.23 -0.46 16.55
N ASN A 241 -11.70 -1.47 15.87
CA ASN A 241 -11.28 -2.71 16.51
C ASN A 241 -10.05 -3.31 15.79
N GLU A 242 -10.08 -4.57 15.38
CA GLU A 242 -8.99 -5.26 14.67
C GLU A 242 -8.37 -4.44 13.53
N THR A 243 -7.08 -4.18 13.64
CA THR A 243 -6.35 -3.19 12.85
C THR A 243 -5.02 -3.78 12.37
N THR A 244 -4.61 -3.39 11.16
CA THR A 244 -3.31 -3.74 10.56
C THR A 244 -2.52 -2.46 10.28
N ALA A 245 -1.19 -2.57 10.21
CA ALA A 245 -0.27 -1.46 9.99
C ALA A 245 0.61 -1.70 8.76
N VAL A 246 1.00 -0.63 8.09
CA VAL A 246 2.09 -0.65 7.11
C VAL A 246 2.93 0.61 7.27
N GLU A 247 4.25 0.48 7.17
CA GLU A 247 5.15 1.62 7.04
C GLU A 247 5.12 2.10 5.59
N LEU A 248 4.88 3.38 5.38
CA LEU A 248 4.93 4.08 4.10
C LEU A 248 6.39 4.35 3.72
N ASN A 249 6.69 4.56 2.44
CA ASN A 249 8.04 4.95 2.00
C ASN A 249 8.49 6.32 2.58
N THR A 250 7.59 7.01 3.25
CA THR A 250 7.84 8.22 4.00
C THR A 250 8.40 7.97 5.41
N GLY A 251 8.39 6.72 5.88
CA GLY A 251 8.59 6.36 7.30
C GLY A 251 7.35 6.58 8.17
N ASP A 252 6.29 7.22 7.64
CA ASP A 252 5.02 7.31 8.34
C ASP A 252 4.37 5.92 8.43
N VAL A 253 3.59 5.68 9.46
CA VAL A 253 2.82 4.45 9.64
C VAL A 253 1.36 4.72 9.33
N MET A 254 0.78 3.95 8.41
CA MET A 254 -0.65 3.93 8.15
C MET A 254 -1.31 2.75 8.86
N LEU A 255 -2.39 3.03 9.57
CA LEU A 255 -3.30 2.01 10.10
C LEU A 255 -4.54 1.87 9.22
N ASN A 256 -4.98 0.63 9.07
CA ASN A 256 -6.22 0.27 8.39
C ASN A 256 -7.13 -0.51 9.33
N MET A 257 -8.25 0.11 9.71
CA MET A 257 -9.05 -0.28 10.87
C MET A 257 -10.40 -0.88 10.45
N ARG A 258 -10.71 -2.03 11.04
CA ARG A 258 -12.07 -2.59 11.07
C ARG A 258 -12.94 -1.69 11.96
N ASN A 259 -14.18 -1.45 11.56
CA ASN A 259 -15.17 -0.75 12.39
C ASN A 259 -16.58 -1.30 12.12
N THR A 260 -17.56 -0.84 12.90
CA THR A 260 -18.97 -1.30 12.84
C THR A 260 -19.90 -0.30 12.13
N SER A 261 -19.36 0.57 11.27
CA SER A 261 -20.14 1.54 10.52
C SER A 261 -21.21 0.88 9.64
N SER A 262 -22.33 1.57 9.45
CA SER A 262 -23.39 1.13 8.54
C SER A 262 -22.98 1.18 7.07
N THR A 263 -22.00 2.03 6.72
CA THR A 263 -21.41 2.11 5.38
C THR A 263 -20.45 0.98 5.08
N LYS A 264 -20.00 0.23 6.11
CA LYS A 264 -19.14 -0.95 5.99
C LYS A 264 -17.87 -0.70 5.17
N LYS A 265 -17.20 0.40 5.48
CA LYS A 265 -15.92 0.80 4.88
C LYS A 265 -14.78 0.63 5.87
N ARG A 266 -13.57 0.39 5.37
CA ARG A 266 -12.33 0.51 6.17
C ARG A 266 -12.05 1.96 6.51
N ALA A 267 -11.49 2.22 7.68
CA ALA A 267 -11.01 3.54 8.08
C ALA A 267 -9.49 3.58 8.13
N LEU A 268 -8.88 4.66 7.63
CA LEU A 268 -7.45 4.84 7.57
C LEU A 268 -7.01 6.02 8.45
N THR A 269 -5.86 5.90 9.09
CA THR A 269 -5.18 7.02 9.77
C THR A 269 -3.67 6.86 9.65
N ILE A 270 -2.92 7.95 9.70
CA ILE A 270 -1.48 8.02 9.53
C ILE A 270 -0.85 8.69 10.76
N SER A 271 0.33 8.20 11.16
CA SER A 271 1.19 8.80 12.19
C SER A 271 2.63 8.79 11.69
N GLU A 272 3.43 9.81 12.01
CA GLU A 272 4.83 9.91 11.56
C GLU A 272 5.75 8.85 12.17
N ASN A 273 5.34 8.24 13.30
CA ASN A 273 6.17 7.32 14.09
C ASN A 273 5.41 6.05 14.52
N GLY A 274 4.12 5.97 14.16
CA GLY A 274 3.24 4.86 14.51
C GLY A 274 2.86 4.78 15.99
N ASN A 275 3.21 5.74 16.83
CA ASN A 275 2.84 5.75 18.25
C ASN A 275 1.98 6.93 18.67
N ASP A 276 2.08 8.11 18.07
CA ASP A 276 1.33 9.29 18.50
C ASP A 276 0.88 10.17 17.32
N ASN A 277 0.16 11.26 17.62
CA ASN A 277 -0.23 12.29 16.64
C ASN A 277 -0.94 11.74 15.38
N TRP A 278 -1.77 10.72 15.56
CA TRP A 278 -2.58 10.15 14.49
C TRP A 278 -3.46 11.22 13.84
N THR A 279 -3.47 11.24 12.51
CA THR A 279 -4.45 12.03 11.74
C THR A 279 -5.88 11.62 12.09
N THR A 280 -6.85 12.49 11.83
CA THR A 280 -8.27 12.11 11.97
C THR A 280 -8.57 10.91 11.06
N PRO A 281 -9.13 9.80 11.59
CA PRO A 281 -9.45 8.64 10.77
C PRO A 281 -10.49 8.96 9.68
N GLU A 282 -10.25 8.51 8.46
CA GLU A 282 -11.18 8.72 7.33
C GLU A 282 -11.59 7.39 6.70
N HIS A 283 -12.85 7.28 6.26
CA HIS A 283 -13.26 6.13 5.46
C HIS A 283 -12.60 6.16 4.09
N ASN A 284 -12.09 5.02 3.64
CA ASN A 284 -11.66 4.86 2.26
C ASN A 284 -12.81 4.31 1.43
N GLU A 285 -13.26 5.09 0.44
CA GLU A 285 -14.42 4.76 -0.40
C GLU A 285 -14.18 3.55 -1.32
N GLU A 286 -12.93 3.17 -1.59
CA GLU A 286 -12.57 2.00 -2.42
C GLU A 286 -12.43 0.69 -1.60
N LEU A 287 -12.52 0.78 -0.27
CA LEU A 287 -12.32 -0.33 0.66
C LEU A 287 -13.61 -0.74 1.36
N ASP A 288 -14.53 -1.36 0.61
CA ASP A 288 -15.66 -2.11 1.17
C ASP A 288 -15.19 -3.25 2.07
N ASP A 289 -15.91 -3.49 3.17
CA ASP A 289 -15.60 -4.54 4.15
C ASP A 289 -16.88 -5.22 4.68
N ALA A 290 -16.73 -6.39 5.29
CA ALA A 290 -17.84 -7.13 5.91
C ALA A 290 -17.81 -7.08 7.45
N ILE A 291 -17.21 -6.03 8.04
CA ILE A 291 -16.91 -5.97 9.48
C ILE A 291 -16.03 -7.18 9.85
N CYS A 292 -14.89 -7.28 9.18
CA CYS A 292 -13.94 -8.38 9.30
C CYS A 292 -12.51 -7.84 9.41
N PHE A 293 -11.60 -8.61 9.99
CA PHE A 293 -10.17 -8.29 9.87
C PHE A 293 -9.74 -8.37 8.40
N GLY A 294 -8.82 -7.49 8.03
CA GLY A 294 -8.08 -7.51 6.77
C GLY A 294 -6.64 -7.13 7.05
N SER A 295 -5.72 -7.57 6.20
CA SER A 295 -4.28 -7.46 6.43
C SER A 295 -3.62 -6.59 5.35
N MET A 296 -2.61 -5.81 5.75
CA MET A 296 -1.80 -4.99 4.87
C MET A 296 -0.35 -5.46 4.91
N ALA A 297 0.33 -5.42 3.76
CA ALA A 297 1.75 -5.72 3.69
C ALA A 297 2.43 -4.83 2.63
N ARG A 298 3.64 -4.35 2.95
CA ARG A 298 4.55 -3.74 1.99
C ARG A 298 5.07 -4.84 1.06
N PHE A 299 4.80 -4.71 -0.24
CA PHE A 299 5.31 -5.65 -1.24
C PHE A 299 6.65 -5.18 -1.80
N THR A 300 6.70 -3.95 -2.32
CA THR A 300 7.94 -3.32 -2.80
C THR A 300 8.04 -1.88 -2.32
N SER A 301 9.26 -1.42 -2.06
CA SER A 301 9.59 -0.02 -1.78
C SER A 301 10.35 0.61 -2.96
N ASP A 302 10.34 1.94 -3.09
CA ASP A 302 10.87 2.65 -4.25
C ASP A 302 12.38 2.95 -4.19
N ASP A 303 13.01 2.59 -3.08
CA ASP A 303 14.46 2.54 -2.89
C ASP A 303 15.08 1.20 -3.37
N GLU A 304 14.26 0.16 -3.52
CA GLU A 304 14.66 -1.16 -4.04
C GLU A 304 14.11 -1.45 -5.45
N TYR A 305 12.88 -0.98 -5.75
CA TYR A 305 12.14 -1.24 -6.99
C TYR A 305 11.69 0.05 -7.67
N TYR A 306 11.40 0.03 -8.97
CA TYR A 306 10.90 1.22 -9.67
C TYR A 306 9.48 1.64 -9.26
N ASN A 307 8.70 0.71 -8.68
CA ASN A 307 7.35 0.96 -8.20
C ASN A 307 7.22 0.52 -6.73
N ASN A 308 6.75 1.42 -5.86
CA ASN A 308 6.27 1.01 -4.55
C ASN A 308 4.90 0.35 -4.65
N ARG A 309 4.67 -0.67 -3.82
CA ARG A 309 3.44 -1.49 -3.86
C ARG A 309 3.04 -1.87 -2.44
N ILE A 310 1.79 -1.57 -2.09
CA ILE A 310 1.14 -2.03 -0.85
C ILE A 310 0.04 -3.01 -1.23
N LEU A 311 -0.01 -4.13 -0.53
CA LEU A 311 -1.08 -5.12 -0.66
C LEU A 311 -2.09 -4.95 0.48
N PHE A 312 -3.35 -5.22 0.19
CA PHE A 312 -4.42 -5.32 1.18
C PHE A 312 -5.30 -6.53 0.88
N SER A 313 -5.50 -7.41 1.86
CA SER A 313 -6.44 -8.53 1.75
C SER A 313 -7.66 -8.28 2.63
N ASN A 314 -8.85 -8.41 2.06
CA ASN A 314 -10.08 -8.28 2.84
C ASN A 314 -11.30 -8.95 2.21
N ILE A 315 -12.35 -9.08 3.00
CA ILE A 315 -13.66 -9.51 2.53
C ILE A 315 -14.34 -8.34 1.82
N ASN A 316 -14.27 -8.34 0.48
CA ASN A 316 -14.81 -7.29 -0.36
C ASN A 316 -16.30 -7.55 -0.69
N ASN A 317 -17.13 -7.66 0.36
CA ASN A 317 -18.56 -7.86 0.24
C ASN A 317 -19.30 -7.27 1.46
N THR A 318 -20.01 -6.16 1.26
CA THR A 318 -20.77 -5.51 2.33
C THR A 318 -21.98 -6.33 2.78
N SER A 319 -22.41 -7.36 2.04
CA SER A 319 -23.55 -8.21 2.43
C SER A 319 -23.16 -9.35 3.38
N GLY A 320 -21.88 -9.70 3.48
CA GLY A 320 -21.43 -10.79 4.35
C GLY A 320 -20.02 -11.30 4.07
N ARG A 321 -19.58 -12.27 4.88
CA ARG A 321 -18.24 -12.84 4.87
C ARG A 321 -18.00 -13.80 3.69
N SER A 322 -17.80 -13.22 2.51
CA SER A 322 -17.41 -13.90 1.26
C SER A 322 -16.68 -12.94 0.30
N ASN A 323 -16.12 -13.45 -0.81
CA ASN A 323 -15.29 -12.66 -1.75
C ASN A 323 -14.01 -12.12 -1.11
N LEU A 324 -13.18 -13.01 -0.57
CA LEU A 324 -11.83 -12.64 -0.13
C LEU A 324 -11.02 -12.17 -1.33
N THR A 325 -10.52 -10.95 -1.24
CA THR A 325 -9.96 -10.18 -2.34
C THR A 325 -8.64 -9.57 -1.96
N ILE A 326 -7.69 -9.60 -2.90
CA ILE A 326 -6.39 -8.91 -2.81
C ILE A 326 -6.50 -7.62 -3.61
N LYS A 327 -6.11 -6.52 -2.99
CA LYS A 327 -6.02 -5.18 -3.58
C LYS A 327 -4.57 -4.72 -3.55
N MET A 328 -4.14 -3.96 -4.55
CA MET A 328 -2.81 -3.36 -4.58
C MET A 328 -2.87 -1.88 -4.88
N SER A 329 -2.19 -1.11 -4.04
CA SER A 329 -1.94 0.32 -4.17
C SER A 329 -0.50 0.54 -4.63
N MET A 330 -0.30 1.56 -5.46
CA MET A 330 1.03 2.03 -5.86
C MET A 330 1.29 3.47 -5.40
N ASP A 331 0.38 4.11 -4.67
CA ASP A 331 0.44 5.53 -4.31
C ASP A 331 0.31 5.76 -2.78
N GLU A 332 0.94 4.87 -2.02
CA GLU A 332 0.92 4.87 -0.54
C GLU A 332 -0.49 4.76 0.08
N GLY A 333 -1.37 3.99 -0.56
CA GLY A 333 -2.68 3.61 -0.02
C GLY A 333 -3.82 4.56 -0.40
N LYS A 334 -3.56 5.55 -1.27
CA LYS A 334 -4.56 6.54 -1.69
C LYS A 334 -5.57 5.93 -2.66
N THR A 335 -5.12 5.13 -3.62
CA THR A 335 -5.96 4.42 -4.59
C THR A 335 -5.60 2.95 -4.71
N TRP A 336 -6.58 2.12 -5.06
CA TRP A 336 -6.46 0.66 -5.13
C TRP A 336 -6.85 0.13 -6.52
N PRO A 337 -6.13 0.53 -7.59
CA PRO A 337 -6.54 0.27 -8.97
C PRO A 337 -6.50 -1.22 -9.36
N ILE A 338 -5.71 -2.04 -8.68
CA ILE A 338 -5.57 -3.48 -8.93
C ILE A 338 -6.33 -4.24 -7.85
N THR A 339 -7.21 -5.15 -8.26
CA THR A 339 -8.07 -5.94 -7.39
C THR A 339 -8.28 -7.32 -8.02
N ARG A 340 -7.98 -8.40 -7.30
CA ARG A 340 -8.19 -9.79 -7.74
C ARG A 340 -8.77 -10.63 -6.60
N THR A 341 -9.95 -11.22 -6.82
CA THR A 341 -10.59 -12.12 -5.84
C THR A 341 -9.86 -13.46 -5.81
N ILE A 342 -9.40 -13.89 -4.63
CA ILE A 342 -8.74 -15.20 -4.45
C ILE A 342 -9.73 -16.29 -4.05
N TYR A 343 -10.86 -15.94 -3.42
CA TYR A 343 -11.89 -16.90 -3.06
C TYR A 343 -13.28 -16.25 -2.98
N THR A 344 -14.24 -16.74 -3.78
CA THR A 344 -15.62 -16.22 -3.84
C THR A 344 -16.54 -16.79 -2.76
N GLY A 345 -16.18 -17.95 -2.19
CA GLY A 345 -16.96 -18.64 -1.16
C GLY A 345 -16.90 -17.96 0.21
N GLY A 346 -17.45 -18.65 1.22
CA GLY A 346 -17.45 -18.16 2.61
C GLY A 346 -16.03 -18.13 3.18
N ALA A 347 -15.54 -16.92 3.47
CA ALA A 347 -14.22 -16.65 4.03
C ALA A 347 -14.27 -15.49 5.02
N ALA A 348 -13.27 -15.41 5.90
CA ALA A 348 -13.19 -14.35 6.89
C ALA A 348 -11.77 -13.82 7.07
N TYR A 349 -11.14 -14.07 8.21
CA TYR A 349 -9.86 -13.43 8.55
C TYR A 349 -8.78 -13.90 7.58
N SER A 350 -7.91 -12.98 7.19
CA SER A 350 -6.81 -13.24 6.26
C SER A 350 -5.59 -12.44 6.67
N ASP A 351 -4.40 -13.04 6.55
CA ASP A 351 -3.14 -12.36 6.79
C ASP A 351 -2.17 -12.52 5.61
N LEU A 352 -1.43 -11.46 5.29
CA LEU A 352 -0.51 -11.39 4.17
C LEU A 352 0.95 -11.51 4.61
N ALA A 353 1.76 -12.18 3.81
CA ALA A 353 3.21 -12.14 3.91
C ALA A 353 3.83 -12.16 2.50
N VAL A 354 5.09 -11.71 2.40
CA VAL A 354 5.82 -11.58 1.12
C VAL A 354 7.16 -12.30 1.24
N SER A 355 7.55 -13.06 0.22
CA SER A 355 8.87 -13.70 0.22
C SER A 355 10.00 -12.67 0.16
N ASN A 356 11.17 -13.00 0.72
CA ASN A 356 12.30 -12.07 0.78
C ASN A 356 12.80 -11.62 -0.60
N ASP A 357 12.66 -12.49 -1.62
CA ASP A 357 12.98 -12.20 -3.02
C ASP A 357 11.87 -11.45 -3.78
N LYS A 358 10.74 -11.18 -3.11
CA LYS A 358 9.51 -10.57 -3.62
C LYS A 358 8.81 -11.34 -4.75
N ASN A 359 9.27 -12.54 -5.10
CA ASN A 359 8.68 -13.35 -6.18
C ASN A 359 7.34 -13.99 -5.80
N LYS A 360 7.00 -14.06 -4.51
CA LYS A 360 5.79 -14.70 -4.00
C LYS A 360 5.09 -13.84 -2.96
N ILE A 361 3.78 -13.86 -3.04
CA ILE A 361 2.84 -13.29 -2.08
C ILE A 361 2.07 -14.47 -1.47
N TYR A 362 1.91 -14.41 -0.16
CA TYR A 362 1.25 -15.42 0.66
C TYR A 362 0.02 -14.79 1.32
N CYS A 363 -1.12 -15.47 1.26
CA CYS A 363 -2.33 -15.08 2.00
C CYS A 363 -2.85 -16.29 2.78
N LEU A 364 -2.70 -16.29 4.10
CA LEU A 364 -3.27 -17.31 4.98
C LEU A 364 -4.66 -16.86 5.44
N TYR A 365 -5.70 -17.64 5.17
CA TYR A 365 -7.07 -17.20 5.42
C TYR A 365 -8.02 -18.30 5.89
N GLU A 366 -9.10 -17.87 6.55
CA GLU A 366 -10.19 -18.74 7.00
C GLU A 366 -11.11 -19.12 5.85
N LYS A 367 -11.27 -20.42 5.58
CA LYS A 367 -12.07 -20.97 4.46
C LYS A 367 -13.17 -21.91 4.95
N ASP A 368 -14.25 -22.04 4.17
CA ASP A 368 -15.30 -23.05 4.31
C ASP A 368 -15.94 -23.14 5.71
N GLY A 369 -16.48 -22.01 6.19
CA GLY A 369 -17.14 -21.95 7.51
C GLY A 369 -16.16 -21.99 8.68
N TYR A 370 -14.93 -21.53 8.47
CA TYR A 370 -13.89 -21.35 9.50
C TYR A 370 -13.36 -22.67 10.09
N ASN A 371 -13.39 -23.75 9.30
CA ASN A 371 -12.91 -25.08 9.70
C ASN A 371 -11.47 -25.36 9.21
N LYS A 372 -10.99 -24.55 8.27
CA LYS A 372 -9.68 -24.70 7.63
C LYS A 372 -9.03 -23.34 7.53
N LEU A 373 -7.72 -23.32 7.77
CA LEU A 373 -6.86 -22.21 7.39
C LEU A 373 -6.09 -22.63 6.14
N THR A 374 -6.30 -21.88 5.06
CA THR A 374 -5.76 -22.16 3.72
C THR A 374 -4.74 -21.09 3.38
N LEU A 375 -3.58 -21.51 2.87
CA LEU A 375 -2.59 -20.63 2.27
C LEU A 375 -2.87 -20.53 0.77
N ALA A 376 -3.14 -19.32 0.28
CA ALA A 376 -2.99 -19.00 -1.13
C ALA A 376 -1.57 -18.44 -1.37
N LYS A 377 -0.91 -18.93 -2.42
CA LYS A 377 0.43 -18.52 -2.87
C LYS A 377 0.34 -18.05 -4.31
N PHE A 378 0.77 -16.82 -4.60
CA PHE A 378 0.68 -16.24 -5.94
C PHE A 378 1.79 -15.21 -6.20
N ASN A 379 1.97 -14.77 -7.45
CA ASN A 379 2.95 -13.74 -7.82
C ASN A 379 2.30 -12.45 -8.36
N LEU A 380 3.13 -11.46 -8.65
CA LEU A 380 2.70 -10.15 -9.14
C LEU A 380 2.05 -10.25 -10.52
N GLU A 381 2.58 -11.10 -11.39
CA GLU A 381 2.07 -11.39 -12.73
C GLU A 381 0.63 -11.91 -12.62
N TRP A 382 0.38 -12.89 -11.75
CA TRP A 382 -0.99 -13.32 -11.46
C TRP A 382 -1.81 -12.19 -10.86
N LEU A 383 -1.38 -11.50 -9.80
CA LEU A 383 -2.21 -10.47 -9.17
C LEU A 383 -2.67 -9.38 -10.16
N THR A 384 -1.82 -9.06 -11.14
CA THR A 384 -2.04 -7.97 -12.10
C THR A 384 -2.45 -8.43 -13.49
N LYS A 385 -2.59 -9.75 -13.74
CA LYS A 385 -2.80 -10.31 -15.08
C LYS A 385 -1.72 -9.87 -16.09
N GLY A 386 -0.48 -9.82 -15.63
CA GLY A 386 0.68 -9.37 -16.41
C GLY A 386 0.79 -7.85 -16.62
N GLU A 387 -0.14 -7.03 -16.09
CA GLU A 387 -0.03 -5.55 -16.18
C GLU A 387 1.16 -4.99 -15.40
N GLN A 388 1.69 -5.74 -14.43
CA GLN A 388 2.88 -5.40 -13.65
C GLN A 388 3.83 -6.60 -13.58
N SER A 389 5.12 -6.31 -13.42
CA SER A 389 6.19 -7.28 -13.23
C SER A 389 7.21 -6.73 -12.24
N LEU A 390 7.98 -7.62 -11.60
CA LEU A 390 9.01 -7.22 -10.65
C LEU A 390 10.16 -6.51 -11.37
N ASP A 391 10.51 -5.34 -10.84
CA ASP A 391 11.33 -4.35 -11.53
C ASP A 391 12.36 -3.73 -10.56
N PRO A 392 13.45 -4.44 -10.25
CA PRO A 392 14.45 -3.94 -9.32
C PRO A 392 15.26 -2.80 -9.95
N LEU A 393 15.61 -1.79 -9.15
CA LEU A 393 16.31 -0.58 -9.63
C LEU A 393 17.65 -0.88 -10.33
N ASN A 394 18.32 -1.95 -9.91
CA ASN A 394 19.66 -2.32 -10.37
C ASN A 394 19.67 -3.23 -11.61
N GLU A 395 18.52 -3.77 -12.01
CA GLU A 395 18.39 -4.54 -13.23
C GLU A 395 17.70 -3.71 -14.32
N ILE A 396 17.92 -4.08 -15.57
CA ILE A 396 17.15 -3.51 -16.69
C ILE A 396 16.16 -4.60 -17.09
N PRO A 397 14.92 -4.63 -16.54
CA PRO A 397 13.87 -5.40 -17.17
C PRO A 397 13.55 -4.74 -18.50
N LYS A 398 13.74 -5.54 -19.55
CA LYS A 398 13.27 -5.28 -20.88
C LYS A 398 12.00 -6.11 -21.00
N GLU A 399 10.83 -5.50 -20.87
CA GLU A 399 9.62 -5.99 -21.52
C GLU A 399 8.50 -4.95 -21.44
N ILE A 400 7.75 -4.92 -22.53
CA ILE A 400 6.66 -4.01 -22.83
C ILE A 400 5.47 -4.52 -22.03
N TYR A 401 4.88 -3.68 -21.18
CA TYR A 401 3.61 -3.99 -20.55
C TYR A 401 2.55 -4.12 -21.64
N SER A 402 2.06 -5.33 -21.87
CA SER A 402 0.90 -5.57 -22.72
C SER A 402 -0.35 -5.55 -21.85
N ILE A 403 -1.24 -4.59 -22.08
CA ILE A 403 -2.61 -4.68 -21.55
C ILE A 403 -3.44 -5.43 -22.58
N THR A 404 -3.63 -6.73 -22.36
CA THR A 404 -4.56 -7.55 -23.14
C THR A 404 -6.01 -7.25 -22.76
N SER A 405 -6.90 -7.43 -23.74
CA SER A 405 -8.36 -7.27 -23.69
C SER A 405 -9.04 -7.89 -22.46
N ASP A 406 -10.27 -7.48 -22.15
CA ASP A 406 -11.10 -8.09 -21.09
C ASP A 406 -11.41 -9.56 -21.43
N ILE A 407 -10.53 -10.45 -20.98
CA ILE A 407 -10.63 -11.89 -21.16
C ILE A 407 -11.72 -12.43 -20.22
N THR A 408 -12.72 -13.06 -20.82
CA THR A 408 -13.91 -13.65 -20.14
C THR A 408 -13.76 -15.14 -19.90
N LEU A 409 -12.87 -15.78 -20.66
CA LEU A 409 -12.47 -17.18 -20.54
C LEU A 409 -11.03 -17.28 -21.06
N ASP A 410 -10.10 -17.73 -20.24
CA ASP A 410 -8.74 -18.12 -20.64
C ASP A 410 -8.47 -19.46 -19.96
N ASP A 411 -8.34 -20.53 -20.72
CA ASP A 411 -8.08 -21.85 -20.16
C ASP A 411 -7.05 -22.60 -21.01
N GLU A 412 -5.93 -22.93 -20.39
CA GLU A 412 -4.88 -23.83 -20.90
C GLU A 412 -5.05 -25.25 -20.35
N TRP A 413 -6.26 -25.58 -19.88
CA TRP A 413 -6.70 -26.91 -19.46
C TRP A 413 -5.97 -27.45 -18.23
N THR A 414 -5.62 -26.59 -17.27
CA THR A 414 -4.93 -26.98 -16.03
C THR A 414 -5.80 -27.81 -15.07
N SER A 415 -7.13 -27.66 -15.13
CA SER A 415 -8.12 -28.48 -14.41
C SER A 415 -9.48 -28.50 -15.13
N LEU A 416 -10.26 -29.56 -14.91
CA LEU A 416 -11.64 -29.69 -15.41
C LEU A 416 -12.70 -29.39 -14.33
N ASP A 417 -12.30 -29.03 -13.10
CA ASP A 417 -13.20 -28.95 -11.93
C ASP A 417 -14.29 -27.86 -12.04
N TYR A 418 -14.05 -26.84 -12.87
CA TYR A 418 -14.97 -25.71 -13.09
C TYR A 418 -15.85 -25.86 -14.34
N TRP A 419 -15.74 -27.01 -15.03
CA TRP A 419 -16.45 -27.28 -16.27
C TRP A 419 -17.58 -28.29 -16.09
N ASN A 420 -18.73 -28.00 -16.70
CA ASN A 420 -19.84 -28.93 -16.72
C ASN A 420 -19.66 -29.94 -17.86
N ILE A 421 -19.26 -31.16 -17.51
CA ILE A 421 -19.12 -32.28 -18.45
C ILE A 421 -20.43 -33.06 -18.54
N ASN A 422 -20.92 -33.28 -19.76
CA ASN A 422 -22.12 -34.09 -20.01
C ASN A 422 -21.92 -35.04 -21.20
N GLY A 423 -22.62 -36.17 -21.22
CA GLY A 423 -22.59 -37.14 -22.31
C GLY A 423 -22.00 -38.50 -21.95
N ASN A 424 -21.94 -39.41 -22.93
CA ASN A 424 -21.49 -40.80 -22.73
C ASN A 424 -20.09 -41.09 -23.27
N GLY A 425 -19.41 -40.11 -23.86
CA GLY A 425 -17.99 -40.18 -24.21
C GLY A 425 -17.11 -39.85 -22.99
N SER A 426 -15.86 -39.48 -23.25
CA SER A 426 -14.90 -39.08 -22.21
C SER A 426 -14.34 -37.70 -22.48
N VAL A 427 -14.23 -36.91 -21.42
CA VAL A 427 -13.49 -35.65 -21.39
C VAL A 427 -12.43 -35.77 -20.28
N SER A 428 -11.18 -35.53 -20.62
CA SER A 428 -10.03 -35.73 -19.73
C SER A 428 -8.86 -34.86 -20.17
N LEU A 429 -7.86 -34.66 -19.30
CA LEU A 429 -6.58 -34.09 -19.68
C LEU A 429 -5.62 -35.21 -20.09
N ASN A 430 -4.80 -34.98 -21.11
CA ASN A 430 -3.74 -35.91 -21.50
C ASN A 430 -2.45 -35.70 -20.66
N GLU A 431 -1.42 -36.50 -20.90
CA GLU A 431 -0.15 -36.42 -20.14
C GLU A 431 0.60 -35.09 -20.31
N GLU A 432 0.28 -34.32 -21.36
CA GLU A 432 0.85 -33.02 -21.68
C GLU A 432 0.02 -31.85 -21.12
N GLY A 433 -1.11 -32.14 -20.44
CA GLY A 433 -2.03 -31.13 -19.90
C GLY A 433 -3.11 -30.66 -20.89
N ASN A 434 -3.08 -31.12 -22.13
CA ASN A 434 -4.05 -30.72 -23.15
C ASN A 434 -5.42 -31.38 -22.90
N LEU A 435 -6.51 -30.65 -23.17
CA LEU A 435 -7.85 -31.21 -23.18
C LEU A 435 -7.95 -32.31 -24.23
N LYS A 436 -8.53 -33.45 -23.85
CA LYS A 436 -8.87 -34.55 -24.72
C LYS A 436 -10.38 -34.81 -24.63
N MET A 437 -11.07 -34.69 -25.75
CA MET A 437 -12.46 -35.13 -25.88
C MET A 437 -12.55 -36.32 -26.84
N PHE A 438 -13.25 -37.36 -26.41
CA PHE A 438 -13.46 -38.58 -27.19
C PHE A 438 -14.91 -39.03 -27.12
N SER A 439 -15.48 -39.45 -28.25
CA SER A 439 -16.81 -40.06 -28.29
C SER A 439 -16.89 -41.19 -29.33
N ASN A 440 -17.63 -42.24 -28.98
CA ASN A 440 -17.96 -43.38 -29.85
C ASN A 440 -19.39 -43.90 -29.62
N THR A 441 -20.28 -43.08 -29.04
CA THR A 441 -21.51 -43.57 -28.41
C THR A 441 -22.81 -43.19 -29.13
N ASN A 442 -22.74 -42.71 -30.38
CA ASN A 442 -23.87 -42.12 -31.11
C ASN A 442 -24.57 -40.99 -30.32
N SER A 443 -23.85 -40.37 -29.37
CA SER A 443 -24.39 -39.37 -28.45
C SER A 443 -23.39 -38.26 -28.21
N ASN A 444 -23.93 -37.07 -27.95
CA ASN A 444 -23.12 -35.87 -27.73
C ASN A 444 -22.34 -35.98 -26.43
N THR A 445 -21.06 -35.58 -26.46
CA THR A 445 -20.21 -35.39 -25.28
C THR A 445 -19.74 -33.96 -25.27
N SER A 446 -20.05 -33.21 -24.22
CA SER A 446 -19.84 -31.77 -24.16
C SER A 446 -19.15 -31.33 -22.90
N LEU A 447 -18.48 -30.20 -23.02
CA LEU A 447 -17.82 -29.45 -21.97
C LEU A 447 -18.36 -28.02 -22.01
N THR A 448 -18.95 -27.54 -20.91
CA THR A 448 -19.68 -26.27 -20.90
C THR A 448 -19.24 -25.38 -19.73
N ASN A 449 -19.04 -24.09 -20.00
CA ASN A 449 -18.82 -23.06 -18.99
C ASN A 449 -19.96 -22.03 -19.04
N THR A 450 -20.69 -21.89 -17.94
CA THR A 450 -21.82 -20.94 -17.78
C THR A 450 -21.45 -19.71 -16.95
N ASN A 451 -20.21 -19.62 -16.46
CA ASN A 451 -19.69 -18.51 -15.67
C ASN A 451 -18.85 -17.58 -16.55
N VAL A 452 -19.37 -17.24 -17.73
CA VAL A 452 -18.74 -16.33 -18.69
C VAL A 452 -19.66 -15.11 -18.89
N ASN A 453 -19.09 -13.97 -19.24
CA ASN A 453 -19.83 -12.72 -19.49
C ASN A 453 -19.42 -12.16 -20.85
N ILE A 454 -20.20 -12.44 -21.89
CA ILE A 454 -19.83 -12.28 -23.29
C ILE A 454 -20.73 -11.21 -23.91
N THR A 455 -20.11 -10.15 -24.41
CA THR A 455 -20.81 -9.07 -25.13
C THR A 455 -21.18 -9.49 -26.55
N GLU A 456 -22.01 -8.72 -27.27
CA GLU A 456 -22.35 -9.00 -28.68
C GLU A 456 -21.12 -8.90 -29.63
N ASP A 457 -20.02 -8.32 -29.14
CA ASP A 457 -18.76 -8.10 -29.87
C ASP A 457 -17.60 -8.80 -29.13
N TYR A 458 -17.22 -10.00 -29.56
CA TYR A 458 -16.21 -10.83 -28.87
C TYR A 458 -15.33 -11.57 -29.86
N THR A 459 -14.14 -11.97 -29.42
CA THR A 459 -13.30 -12.91 -30.16
C THR A 459 -13.15 -14.18 -29.35
N ILE A 460 -13.27 -15.30 -30.05
CA ILE A 460 -12.94 -16.64 -29.55
C ILE A 460 -11.72 -17.17 -30.31
N GLU A 461 -10.75 -17.70 -29.58
CA GLU A 461 -9.53 -18.32 -30.09
C GLU A 461 -9.32 -19.68 -29.42
N PHE A 462 -9.03 -20.73 -30.18
CA PHE A 462 -8.64 -22.01 -29.61
C PHE A 462 -7.70 -22.75 -30.54
N LYS A 463 -6.80 -23.52 -29.94
CA LYS A 463 -5.82 -24.31 -30.69
C LYS A 463 -6.15 -25.78 -30.54
N VAL A 464 -6.55 -26.41 -31.64
CA VAL A 464 -7.07 -27.78 -31.63
C VAL A 464 -6.42 -28.65 -32.69
N LYS A 465 -6.32 -29.94 -32.37
CA LYS A 465 -5.83 -31.01 -33.23
C LYS A 465 -6.88 -32.11 -33.32
N PHE A 466 -7.30 -32.43 -34.54
CA PHE A 466 -8.24 -33.51 -34.82
C PHE A 466 -7.47 -34.84 -34.95
N LYS A 467 -7.65 -35.76 -33.99
CA LYS A 467 -6.92 -37.05 -33.94
C LYS A 467 -7.58 -38.12 -34.80
N ASP A 468 -8.91 -38.21 -34.76
CA ASP A 468 -9.68 -39.13 -35.59
C ASP A 468 -10.80 -38.37 -36.31
N PHE A 469 -10.70 -38.34 -37.65
CA PHE A 469 -11.45 -37.43 -38.52
C PHE A 469 -11.70 -38.06 -39.91
N VAL A 470 -12.40 -39.20 -39.95
CA VAL A 470 -12.67 -39.89 -41.22
C VAL A 470 -14.02 -39.48 -41.80
N ALA A 471 -14.05 -39.20 -43.11
CA ALA A 471 -15.24 -38.79 -43.84
C ALA A 471 -16.28 -39.93 -43.95
N GLY A 472 -17.14 -40.06 -42.94
CA GLY A 472 -18.40 -40.79 -43.05
C GLY A 472 -19.37 -40.09 -44.02
N SER A 473 -20.23 -40.86 -44.69
CA SER A 473 -21.23 -40.36 -45.65
C SER A 473 -22.17 -39.31 -45.04
N LEU A 474 -22.36 -38.20 -45.77
CA LEU A 474 -23.25 -37.06 -45.48
C LEU A 474 -24.48 -37.44 -44.64
N GLY A 475 -24.50 -36.94 -43.39
CA GLY A 475 -25.68 -36.97 -42.52
C GLY A 475 -25.42 -37.44 -41.10
N ASN A 476 -24.38 -38.21 -40.86
CA ASN A 476 -23.92 -38.59 -39.53
C ASN A 476 -22.38 -38.69 -39.58
N ASN A 477 -21.67 -38.17 -38.57
CA ASN A 477 -20.32 -38.56 -38.09
C ASN A 477 -19.40 -37.37 -37.78
N VAL A 478 -18.73 -37.48 -36.61
CA VAL A 478 -17.47 -36.89 -36.13
C VAL A 478 -17.28 -35.38 -36.35
N THR A 479 -17.49 -34.63 -35.26
CA THR A 479 -17.40 -33.17 -35.27
C THR A 479 -16.83 -32.63 -33.97
N LEU A 480 -15.99 -31.59 -34.04
CA LEU A 480 -15.92 -30.62 -32.95
C LEU A 480 -16.98 -29.57 -33.23
N GLY A 481 -17.86 -29.38 -32.27
CA GLY A 481 -18.76 -28.27 -32.23
C GLY A 481 -18.29 -27.22 -31.26
N THR A 482 -18.43 -25.96 -31.65
CA THR A 482 -18.08 -24.80 -30.80
C THR A 482 -19.27 -23.87 -30.74
N LYS A 483 -19.69 -23.48 -29.54
CA LYS A 483 -20.83 -22.62 -29.36
C LYS A 483 -20.62 -21.58 -28.29
N VAL A 484 -20.95 -20.35 -28.65
CA VAL A 484 -20.97 -19.19 -27.77
C VAL A 484 -22.35 -18.55 -27.89
N CYS A 485 -23.01 -18.34 -26.76
CA CYS A 485 -24.19 -17.49 -26.65
C CYS A 485 -23.79 -16.21 -25.92
N ASP A 486 -24.21 -15.05 -26.44
CA ASP A 486 -23.87 -13.70 -25.94
C ASP A 486 -25.11 -12.91 -25.45
N GLY A 487 -26.17 -13.63 -25.03
CA GLY A 487 -27.45 -13.03 -24.69
C GLY A 487 -28.42 -12.84 -25.86
N LYS A 488 -27.93 -12.74 -27.11
CA LYS A 488 -28.78 -12.39 -28.28
C LYS A 488 -28.47 -13.18 -29.54
N TYR A 489 -27.21 -13.32 -29.91
CA TYR A 489 -26.73 -14.14 -31.00
C TYR A 489 -26.10 -15.43 -30.45
N ARG A 490 -26.01 -16.41 -31.35
CA ARG A 490 -25.38 -17.69 -31.08
C ARG A 490 -24.38 -17.99 -32.20
N LEU A 491 -23.10 -17.92 -31.88
CA LEU A 491 -22.08 -18.59 -32.65
C LEU A 491 -22.26 -20.09 -32.43
N MET A 492 -22.38 -20.85 -33.50
CA MET A 492 -22.45 -22.31 -33.43
C MET A 492 -21.75 -22.86 -34.67
N LEU A 493 -20.50 -23.28 -34.50
CA LEU A 493 -19.66 -23.87 -35.52
C LEU A 493 -19.62 -25.40 -35.40
N ASP A 494 -19.43 -26.05 -36.53
CA ASP A 494 -19.29 -27.50 -36.66
C ASP A 494 -18.18 -27.81 -37.67
N PHE A 495 -17.08 -28.36 -37.17
CA PHE A 495 -15.89 -28.68 -37.96
C PHE A 495 -16.01 -30.11 -38.51
N LYS A 496 -15.92 -30.26 -39.84
CA LYS A 496 -15.98 -31.55 -40.56
C LYS A 496 -14.79 -31.75 -41.51
N PRO A 497 -14.46 -33.00 -41.91
CA PRO A 497 -13.34 -33.29 -42.83
C PRO A 497 -13.38 -32.51 -44.15
N ASN A 498 -14.58 -32.13 -44.59
CA ASN A 498 -14.83 -31.48 -45.86
C ASN A 498 -15.26 -30.01 -45.73
N GLY A 499 -15.15 -29.41 -44.56
CA GLY A 499 -15.40 -27.98 -44.38
C GLY A 499 -15.96 -27.60 -43.02
N ILE A 500 -16.27 -26.31 -42.91
CA ILE A 500 -16.75 -25.69 -41.68
C ILE A 500 -18.17 -25.25 -41.90
N TYR A 501 -19.03 -25.61 -40.96
CA TYR A 501 -20.46 -25.33 -40.98
C TYR A 501 -20.80 -24.40 -39.82
N ALA A 502 -21.78 -23.53 -40.01
CA ALA A 502 -22.31 -22.67 -38.96
C ALA A 502 -23.84 -22.64 -38.98
N ILE A 503 -24.48 -22.45 -37.82
CA ILE A 503 -25.86 -21.98 -37.79
C ILE A 503 -25.86 -20.49 -38.10
N THR A 504 -26.45 -20.13 -39.24
CA THR A 504 -26.50 -18.73 -39.70
C THR A 504 -27.80 -18.04 -39.31
N SER A 505 -27.96 -16.78 -39.72
CA SER A 505 -29.18 -15.97 -39.53
C SER A 505 -30.48 -16.62 -40.02
N ASN A 506 -30.40 -17.63 -40.89
CA ASN A 506 -31.54 -18.45 -41.32
C ASN A 506 -31.90 -19.60 -40.34
N ASP A 507 -31.23 -19.66 -39.19
CA ASP A 507 -31.32 -20.70 -38.15
C ASP A 507 -31.15 -22.14 -38.71
N ALA A 508 -30.28 -22.26 -39.72
CA ALA A 508 -29.99 -23.52 -40.41
C ALA A 508 -28.48 -23.74 -40.58
N TRP A 509 -28.05 -25.01 -40.50
CA TRP A 509 -26.66 -25.40 -40.76
C TRP A 509 -26.29 -25.09 -42.21
N THR A 510 -25.32 -24.19 -42.37
CA THR A 510 -24.82 -23.74 -43.66
C THR A 510 -23.32 -24.03 -43.72
N LYS A 511 -22.83 -24.62 -44.81
CA LYS A 511 -21.38 -24.74 -45.03
C LYS A 511 -20.84 -23.33 -45.33
N ILE A 512 -20.09 -22.75 -44.39
CA ILE A 512 -19.52 -21.40 -44.52
C ILE A 512 -18.16 -21.41 -45.23
N LYS A 513 -17.44 -22.53 -45.15
CA LYS A 513 -16.15 -22.70 -45.84
C LYS A 513 -15.96 -24.14 -46.31
N ASP A 514 -15.60 -24.30 -47.59
CA ASP A 514 -15.07 -25.55 -48.12
C ASP A 514 -13.56 -25.58 -47.87
N ILE A 515 -13.11 -26.49 -47.01
CA ILE A 515 -11.71 -26.68 -46.62
C ILE A 515 -11.53 -28.13 -46.17
N ASN A 516 -10.38 -28.72 -46.47
CA ASN A 516 -9.98 -30.01 -45.90
C ASN A 516 -9.19 -29.72 -44.63
N ILE A 517 -9.69 -30.14 -43.48
CA ILE A 517 -9.00 -30.00 -42.19
C ILE A 517 -8.11 -31.22 -42.02
N ASP A 518 -6.84 -31.01 -41.70
CA ASP A 518 -5.87 -32.08 -41.48
C ASP A 518 -5.73 -32.42 -39.98
N ASN A 519 -4.81 -33.33 -39.64
CA ASN A 519 -4.62 -33.83 -38.28
C ASN A 519 -3.48 -33.10 -37.52
N ASN A 520 -3.08 -31.91 -37.96
CA ASN A 520 -2.11 -31.06 -37.28
C ASN A 520 -2.82 -30.14 -36.27
N TRP A 521 -2.01 -29.46 -35.45
CA TRP A 521 -2.48 -28.37 -34.60
C TRP A 521 -2.79 -27.15 -35.47
N HIS A 522 -3.97 -26.58 -35.28
CA HIS A 522 -4.38 -25.33 -35.92
C HIS A 522 -4.96 -24.35 -34.91
N ASP A 523 -4.63 -23.08 -35.08
CA ASP A 523 -5.20 -21.96 -34.33
C ASP A 523 -6.48 -21.49 -35.02
N TRP A 524 -7.62 -21.66 -34.39
CA TRP A 524 -8.90 -21.18 -34.89
C TRP A 524 -9.28 -19.90 -34.18
N LYS A 525 -9.73 -18.91 -34.96
CA LYS A 525 -10.21 -17.65 -34.42
C LYS A 525 -11.49 -17.21 -35.09
N VAL A 526 -12.47 -16.80 -34.29
CA VAL A 526 -13.68 -16.14 -34.78
C VAL A 526 -13.78 -14.79 -34.13
N VAL A 527 -13.75 -13.73 -34.95
CA VAL A 527 -14.03 -12.36 -34.51
C VAL A 527 -15.51 -12.11 -34.78
N VAL A 528 -16.28 -11.85 -33.74
CA VAL A 528 -17.71 -11.54 -33.81
C VAL A 528 -17.92 -10.05 -33.56
N ASP A 529 -18.72 -9.43 -34.44
CA ASP A 529 -19.15 -8.04 -34.40
C ASP A 529 -20.67 -8.01 -34.62
N SER A 530 -21.42 -7.98 -33.52
CA SER A 530 -22.87 -7.83 -33.46
C SER A 530 -23.60 -8.84 -34.34
N GLY A 531 -23.23 -10.12 -34.20
CA GLY A 531 -23.78 -11.22 -34.99
C GLY A 531 -23.13 -11.42 -36.36
N ASN A 532 -22.10 -10.65 -36.73
CA ASN A 532 -21.28 -10.91 -37.91
C ASN A 532 -19.97 -11.59 -37.49
N GLY A 533 -19.76 -12.83 -37.91
CA GLY A 533 -18.56 -13.61 -37.62
C GLY A 533 -17.54 -13.57 -38.75
N LYS A 534 -16.27 -13.40 -38.41
CA LYS A 534 -15.12 -13.56 -39.31
C LYS A 534 -14.26 -14.71 -38.83
N LEU A 535 -14.08 -15.72 -39.68
CA LEU A 535 -13.34 -16.93 -39.36
C LEU A 535 -11.91 -16.88 -39.89
N TYR A 536 -10.96 -17.28 -39.04
CA TYR A 536 -9.54 -17.40 -39.33
C TYR A 536 -9.02 -18.77 -38.92
N MET A 537 -7.98 -19.24 -39.62
CA MET A 537 -7.20 -20.43 -39.28
C MET A 537 -5.71 -20.07 -39.41
N ASP A 538 -4.91 -20.33 -38.37
CA ASP A 538 -3.48 -19.97 -38.30
C ASP A 538 -3.23 -18.49 -38.64
N ASN A 539 -4.11 -17.62 -38.14
CA ASN A 539 -4.19 -16.18 -38.42
C ASN A 539 -4.47 -15.80 -39.90
N GLU A 540 -4.71 -16.76 -40.79
CA GLU A 540 -5.18 -16.48 -42.15
C GLU A 540 -6.72 -16.37 -42.19
N PHE A 541 -7.21 -15.30 -42.81
CA PHE A 541 -8.64 -15.08 -43.00
C PHE A 541 -9.26 -16.11 -43.95
N LEU A 542 -10.35 -16.76 -43.54
CA LEU A 542 -11.04 -17.77 -44.34
C LEU A 542 -12.33 -17.25 -44.99
N CYS A 543 -13.25 -16.68 -44.20
CA CYS A 543 -14.55 -16.19 -44.66
C CYS A 543 -15.29 -15.36 -43.59
N ASP A 544 -16.25 -14.56 -44.04
CA ASP A 544 -17.27 -13.93 -43.19
C ASP A 544 -18.59 -14.73 -43.23
N PHE A 545 -19.38 -14.68 -42.15
CA PHE A 545 -20.71 -15.28 -42.04
C PHE A 545 -21.56 -14.54 -40.99
N THR A 546 -22.88 -14.71 -41.03
CA THR A 546 -23.79 -14.12 -40.02
C THR A 546 -24.28 -15.19 -39.06
N LEU A 547 -24.34 -14.90 -37.78
CA LEU A 547 -24.80 -15.79 -36.70
C LEU A 547 -26.34 -15.85 -36.64
N GLY A 548 -26.87 -16.96 -36.12
CA GLY A 548 -28.29 -17.06 -35.77
C GLY A 548 -28.61 -16.34 -34.46
N THR A 549 -29.86 -15.88 -34.30
CA THR A 549 -30.33 -15.26 -33.05
C THR A 549 -30.83 -16.29 -32.05
N ARG A 550 -30.49 -16.13 -30.76
CA ARG A 550 -31.01 -16.95 -29.67
C ARG A 550 -30.94 -16.19 -28.35
N ASN A 551 -32.10 -15.97 -27.74
CA ASN A 551 -32.19 -15.40 -26.39
C ASN A 551 -31.86 -16.49 -25.35
N SER A 552 -30.64 -16.46 -24.80
CA SER A 552 -30.19 -17.34 -23.72
C SER A 552 -29.09 -16.66 -22.93
N ASN A 553 -28.92 -16.98 -21.65
CA ASN A 553 -27.78 -16.54 -20.85
C ASN A 553 -26.46 -16.83 -21.56
N ASP A 554 -25.42 -16.09 -21.17
CA ASP A 554 -24.08 -16.26 -21.70
C ASP A 554 -23.53 -17.63 -21.31
N PHE A 555 -23.02 -18.36 -22.30
CA PHE A 555 -22.27 -19.58 -22.04
C PHE A 555 -21.41 -19.96 -23.23
N PHE A 556 -20.39 -20.75 -22.92
CA PHE A 556 -19.54 -21.41 -23.88
C PHE A 556 -19.71 -22.94 -23.80
N GLU A 557 -19.72 -23.60 -24.96
CA GLU A 557 -19.84 -25.05 -25.08
C GLU A 557 -18.96 -25.57 -26.22
N HIS A 558 -18.05 -26.48 -25.88
CA HIS A 558 -17.49 -27.42 -26.84
C HIS A 558 -18.25 -28.74 -26.78
N TRP A 559 -18.48 -29.36 -27.94
CA TRP A 559 -19.06 -30.70 -28.00
C TRP A 559 -18.42 -31.55 -29.07
N ILE A 560 -18.40 -32.87 -28.83
CA ILE A 560 -17.90 -33.86 -29.76
C ILE A 560 -18.93 -34.98 -29.95
N ASN A 561 -19.12 -35.42 -31.19
CA ASN A 561 -20.06 -36.47 -31.52
C ASN A 561 -19.42 -37.57 -32.38
N GLY A 562 -19.19 -38.74 -31.79
CA GLY A 562 -18.75 -39.95 -32.51
C GLY A 562 -19.83 -41.02 -32.55
N LEU A 563 -19.77 -41.89 -33.55
CA LEU A 563 -20.67 -43.02 -33.69
C LEU A 563 -20.04 -44.32 -33.16
N SER A 564 -20.90 -45.30 -32.90
CA SER A 564 -20.49 -46.66 -32.50
C SER A 564 -19.55 -47.37 -33.48
N ASN A 565 -19.51 -46.94 -34.73
CA ASN A 565 -18.67 -47.48 -35.79
C ASN A 565 -17.68 -46.46 -36.36
N ASP A 566 -17.58 -45.25 -35.78
CA ASP A 566 -16.71 -44.17 -36.25
C ASP A 566 -16.41 -43.21 -35.09
N THR A 567 -15.18 -43.24 -34.59
CA THR A 567 -14.79 -42.52 -33.37
C THR A 567 -14.43 -41.07 -33.65
N ALA A 568 -14.73 -40.19 -32.70
CA ALA A 568 -14.35 -38.79 -32.74
C ALA A 568 -13.35 -38.52 -31.62
N GLU A 569 -12.19 -37.96 -31.96
CA GLU A 569 -11.17 -37.59 -30.98
C GLU A 569 -10.51 -36.26 -31.35
N ILE A 570 -10.45 -35.35 -30.38
CA ILE A 570 -9.73 -34.08 -30.48
C ILE A 570 -8.81 -33.90 -29.27
N GLU A 571 -7.72 -33.18 -29.49
CA GLU A 571 -6.89 -32.59 -28.44
C GLU A 571 -6.88 -31.08 -28.60
N GLU A 572 -7.01 -30.34 -27.50
CA GLU A 572 -7.03 -28.88 -27.49
C GLU A 572 -6.00 -28.35 -26.47
N GLU A 573 -5.19 -27.39 -26.91
CA GLU A 573 -4.09 -26.82 -26.12
C GLU A 573 -4.55 -25.64 -25.28
N TYR A 574 -5.43 -24.79 -25.82
CA TYR A 574 -6.05 -23.70 -25.08
C TYR A 574 -7.35 -23.23 -25.72
N ILE A 575 -8.17 -22.53 -24.93
CA ILE A 575 -9.32 -21.72 -25.35
C ILE A 575 -9.25 -20.32 -24.72
N LYS A 576 -9.53 -19.29 -25.52
CA LYS A 576 -9.67 -17.89 -25.09
C LYS A 576 -10.96 -17.30 -25.65
N ILE A 577 -11.70 -16.59 -24.81
CA ILE A 577 -12.78 -15.70 -25.21
C ILE A 577 -12.57 -14.35 -24.55
N TYR A 578 -12.52 -13.29 -25.34
CA TYR A 578 -12.38 -11.93 -24.85
C TYR A 578 -13.34 -10.99 -25.58
N ASN A 579 -13.87 -10.00 -24.87
CA ASN A 579 -14.76 -9.00 -25.45
C ASN A 579 -13.94 -8.03 -26.32
N ASN A 580 -14.38 -7.82 -27.56
CA ASN A 580 -13.72 -6.96 -28.56
C ASN A 580 -13.99 -5.47 -28.32
N LYS A 581 -15.16 -5.17 -27.75
CA LYS A 581 -15.57 -3.84 -27.31
C LYS A 581 -16.14 -4.02 -25.92
N ASN A 582 -15.59 -3.34 -24.92
CA ASN A 582 -16.43 -3.03 -23.78
C ASN A 582 -17.43 -1.99 -24.27
N ASP A 583 -18.69 -2.23 -23.95
CA ASP A 583 -19.82 -1.35 -24.23
C ASP A 583 -19.39 0.12 -24.16
N ILE A 584 -19.59 0.84 -25.28
CA ILE A 584 -19.88 2.26 -25.15
C ILE A 584 -21.02 2.30 -24.12
N GLU A 585 -20.81 2.90 -22.94
CA GLU A 585 -21.90 3.17 -21.98
C GLU A 585 -23.10 3.61 -22.80
N ASN A 586 -24.22 2.89 -22.77
CA ASN A 586 -25.36 3.19 -23.64
C ASN A 586 -25.65 4.70 -23.53
N LEU A 587 -25.25 5.50 -24.52
CA LEU A 587 -25.19 6.96 -24.36
C LEU A 587 -26.59 7.58 -24.36
N SER A 588 -27.58 6.77 -24.76
CA SER A 588 -29.00 7.07 -24.60
C SER A 588 -29.45 6.95 -23.14
N LEU A 589 -28.79 6.13 -22.30
CA LEU A 589 -29.04 6.02 -20.86
C LEU A 589 -28.35 7.17 -20.12
N ILE A 590 -29.12 7.85 -19.27
CA ILE A 590 -28.64 8.98 -18.47
C ILE A 590 -28.10 8.48 -17.15
N ASN A 591 -26.88 8.90 -16.81
CA ASN A 591 -26.25 8.59 -15.54
C ASN A 591 -27.04 9.18 -14.35
N THR A 592 -27.37 8.34 -13.38
CA THR A 592 -28.24 8.67 -12.23
C THR A 592 -27.49 9.18 -11.00
N SER A 593 -26.16 9.19 -11.00
CA SER A 593 -25.32 9.47 -9.81
C SER A 593 -25.56 10.82 -9.14
N THR A 594 -26.07 11.80 -9.90
CA THR A 594 -26.39 13.15 -9.40
C THR A 594 -27.87 13.35 -9.08
N MET A 595 -28.69 12.33 -9.34
CA MET A 595 -30.13 12.39 -9.15
C MET A 595 -30.50 12.13 -7.69
N ILE A 596 -31.62 12.72 -7.26
CA ILE A 596 -32.14 12.57 -5.90
C ILE A 596 -33.53 11.94 -5.98
N ALA A 597 -33.70 10.79 -5.33
CA ALA A 597 -35.00 10.14 -5.19
C ALA A 597 -35.68 10.55 -3.88
N SER A 598 -36.99 10.72 -3.93
CA SER A 598 -37.85 10.92 -2.77
C SER A 598 -39.15 10.16 -2.98
N ALA A 599 -39.73 9.61 -1.92
CA ALA A 599 -41.00 8.89 -2.00
C ALA A 599 -42.01 9.43 -0.99
N THR A 600 -43.30 9.27 -1.30
CA THR A 600 -44.38 9.60 -0.35
C THR A 600 -44.46 8.60 0.81
N SER A 601 -43.82 7.43 0.67
CA SER A 601 -43.76 6.36 1.66
C SER A 601 -42.54 5.48 1.39
N GLU A 602 -41.81 5.11 2.44
CA GLU A 602 -40.67 4.21 2.40
C GLU A 602 -40.58 3.39 3.70
N GLU A 603 -40.19 2.12 3.59
CA GLU A 603 -39.87 1.26 4.73
C GLU A 603 -38.41 1.48 5.11
N LEU A 604 -38.18 2.01 6.30
CA LEU A 604 -36.85 2.25 6.89
C LEU A 604 -36.69 1.63 8.27
N ASP A 605 -37.79 1.18 8.90
CA ASP A 605 -37.79 0.75 10.29
C ASP A 605 -37.29 -0.70 10.42
N LYS A 606 -37.66 -1.55 9.47
CA LYS A 606 -37.31 -2.99 9.47
C LYS A 606 -36.28 -3.38 8.43
N GLU A 607 -36.34 -2.77 7.26
CA GLU A 607 -35.41 -2.94 6.15
C GLU A 607 -35.09 -1.55 5.59
N ASN A 608 -33.88 -1.33 5.09
CA ASN A 608 -33.47 -0.03 4.54
C ASN A 608 -33.90 0.10 3.06
N ASN A 609 -35.21 0.07 2.80
CA ASN A 609 -35.79 0.09 1.45
C ASN A 609 -36.16 1.51 1.01
N SER A 610 -35.17 2.40 1.13
CA SER A 610 -35.33 3.84 0.88
C SER A 610 -35.62 4.16 -0.59
N ALA A 611 -36.17 5.35 -0.86
CA ALA A 611 -36.36 5.83 -2.22
C ALA A 611 -35.06 5.86 -3.06
N LYS A 612 -33.89 6.07 -2.43
CA LYS A 612 -32.58 6.17 -3.11
C LYS A 612 -32.19 4.87 -3.83
N SER A 613 -32.68 3.74 -3.35
CA SER A 613 -32.34 2.41 -3.90
C SER A 613 -32.67 2.28 -5.39
N VAL A 614 -33.63 3.05 -5.92
CA VAL A 614 -33.94 2.99 -7.36
C VAL A 614 -32.89 3.63 -8.28
N LEU A 615 -31.82 4.19 -7.73
CA LEU A 615 -30.76 4.90 -8.47
C LEU A 615 -29.37 4.32 -8.18
N ASP A 616 -29.25 3.27 -7.38
CA ASP A 616 -27.96 2.75 -6.89
C ASP A 616 -27.32 1.68 -7.79
N SER A 617 -27.97 1.36 -8.92
CA SER A 617 -27.53 0.34 -9.89
C SER A 617 -27.43 -1.08 -9.31
N ASN A 618 -27.95 -1.31 -8.11
CA ASN A 618 -28.03 -2.62 -7.47
C ASN A 618 -29.44 -3.18 -7.63
N LYS A 619 -29.60 -4.08 -8.61
CA LYS A 619 -30.88 -4.79 -8.88
C LYS A 619 -31.43 -5.60 -7.69
N ASN A 620 -30.62 -5.84 -6.65
CA ASN A 620 -31.02 -6.53 -5.43
C ASN A 620 -31.47 -5.57 -4.30
N SER A 621 -31.19 -4.28 -4.42
CA SER A 621 -31.78 -3.25 -3.56
C SER A 621 -33.17 -2.88 -4.10
N MET A 622 -34.02 -2.26 -3.27
CA MET A 622 -35.29 -1.72 -3.75
C MET A 622 -35.80 -0.58 -2.88
N TRP A 623 -36.51 0.34 -3.51
CA TRP A 623 -37.51 1.13 -2.79
C TRP A 623 -38.72 0.24 -2.48
N HIS A 624 -39.25 0.35 -1.26
CA HIS A 624 -40.51 -0.27 -0.88
C HIS A 624 -41.32 0.67 0.00
N THR A 625 -42.63 0.82 -0.23
CA THR A 625 -43.53 1.57 0.67
C THR A 625 -43.60 0.92 2.04
N LYS A 626 -43.80 1.70 3.10
CA LYS A 626 -43.90 1.20 4.48
C LYS A 626 -44.95 0.08 4.63
N TRP A 627 -44.63 -1.00 5.36
CA TRP A 627 -45.54 -2.14 5.55
C TRP A 627 -46.54 -1.93 6.69
N ASP A 628 -47.24 -0.80 6.67
CA ASP A 628 -48.31 -0.47 7.60
C ASP A 628 -49.65 -0.56 6.86
N GLU A 629 -50.67 -1.18 7.46
CA GLU A 629 -52.01 -1.29 6.88
C GLU A 629 -52.69 0.08 6.69
N ALA A 630 -52.21 1.14 7.37
CA ALA A 630 -52.62 2.53 7.12
C ALA A 630 -51.96 3.15 5.88
N ASN A 631 -50.95 2.51 5.29
CA ASN A 631 -50.15 2.99 4.15
C ASN A 631 -50.72 2.43 2.84
N THR A 632 -51.90 2.93 2.45
CA THR A 632 -52.61 2.44 1.25
C THR A 632 -52.22 3.22 0.00
N LEU A 633 -51.95 2.52 -1.10
CA LEU A 633 -51.80 3.12 -2.43
C LEU A 633 -52.98 4.04 -2.80
N PRO A 634 -52.74 5.14 -3.55
CA PRO A 634 -51.53 5.41 -4.33
C PRO A 634 -50.37 6.05 -3.56
N HIS A 635 -49.16 5.60 -3.89
CA HIS A 635 -47.92 6.23 -3.46
C HIS A 635 -47.04 6.55 -4.67
N SER A 636 -46.14 7.51 -4.54
CA SER A 636 -45.27 7.92 -5.62
C SER A 636 -43.82 8.01 -5.20
N ILE A 637 -42.94 7.71 -6.15
CA ILE A 637 -41.53 8.05 -6.11
C ILE A 637 -41.28 9.18 -7.11
N THR A 638 -40.54 10.20 -6.69
CA THR A 638 -40.17 11.38 -7.47
C THR A 638 -38.65 11.47 -7.53
N ILE A 639 -38.13 11.56 -8.74
CA ILE A 639 -36.72 11.68 -9.04
C ILE A 639 -36.47 13.10 -9.51
N ASN A 640 -35.67 13.84 -8.74
CA ASN A 640 -35.06 15.08 -9.18
C ASN A 640 -33.84 14.71 -10.03
N LEU A 641 -33.86 15.06 -11.31
CA LEU A 641 -32.79 14.73 -12.25
C LEU A 641 -31.55 15.61 -12.05
N GLY A 642 -31.62 16.64 -11.20
CA GLY A 642 -30.53 17.59 -10.94
C GLY A 642 -30.41 18.70 -11.99
N ARG A 643 -30.88 18.46 -13.21
CA ARG A 643 -30.99 19.44 -14.31
C ARG A 643 -32.11 19.06 -15.28
N GLU A 644 -32.38 19.92 -16.25
CA GLU A 644 -33.30 19.63 -17.36
C GLU A 644 -32.68 18.62 -18.33
N TYR A 645 -33.41 17.55 -18.65
CA TYR A 645 -33.10 16.59 -19.70
C TYR A 645 -34.24 16.51 -20.72
N GLU A 646 -33.92 16.18 -21.96
CA GLU A 646 -34.91 15.81 -22.98
C GLU A 646 -35.07 14.29 -22.97
N LEU A 647 -36.12 13.82 -22.30
CA LEU A 647 -36.38 12.39 -22.08
C LEU A 647 -37.32 11.84 -23.15
N ASN A 648 -37.13 10.57 -23.53
CA ASN A 648 -37.97 9.86 -24.50
C ASN A 648 -38.43 8.47 -24.03
N LYS A 649 -37.79 7.95 -22.98
CA LYS A 649 -38.05 6.61 -22.46
C LYS A 649 -37.64 6.54 -20.99
N ILE A 650 -38.43 5.85 -20.19
CA ILE A 650 -38.11 5.52 -18.80
C ILE A 650 -38.34 4.02 -18.57
N GLY A 651 -37.34 3.39 -17.98
CA GLY A 651 -37.31 2.01 -17.56
C GLY A 651 -37.59 1.87 -16.06
N PHE A 652 -38.33 0.82 -15.70
CA PHE A 652 -38.71 0.51 -14.34
C PHE A 652 -38.41 -0.96 -14.07
N LEU A 653 -37.39 -1.25 -13.27
CA LEU A 653 -37.07 -2.62 -12.89
C LEU A 653 -37.86 -3.02 -11.64
N PRO A 654 -38.74 -4.03 -11.72
CA PRO A 654 -39.44 -4.55 -10.54
C PRO A 654 -38.46 -5.15 -9.52
N ARG A 655 -38.90 -5.34 -8.27
CA ARG A 655 -38.11 -6.11 -7.29
C ARG A 655 -37.69 -7.49 -7.85
N GLN A 656 -36.45 -7.91 -7.61
CA GLN A 656 -35.90 -9.14 -8.22
C GLN A 656 -36.02 -10.39 -7.33
N GLU A 657 -36.13 -10.22 -6.01
CA GLU A 657 -36.21 -11.33 -5.07
C GLU A 657 -37.60 -11.99 -5.00
N GLY A 658 -37.64 -13.24 -4.49
CA GLY A 658 -38.72 -14.22 -4.64
C GLY A 658 -40.10 -13.88 -4.07
N SER A 659 -40.29 -12.71 -3.44
CA SER A 659 -41.61 -12.22 -3.04
C SER A 659 -42.25 -11.41 -4.16
N SER A 660 -43.58 -11.48 -4.27
CA SER A 660 -44.37 -10.66 -5.20
C SER A 660 -44.94 -9.41 -4.55
N ASN A 661 -44.85 -9.28 -3.22
CA ASN A 661 -45.42 -8.16 -2.50
C ASN A 661 -44.84 -6.83 -2.99
N GLY A 662 -45.67 -5.80 -3.15
CA GLY A 662 -45.21 -4.50 -3.62
C GLY A 662 -44.98 -4.39 -5.12
N ILE A 663 -45.12 -5.46 -5.94
CA ILE A 663 -44.99 -5.30 -7.40
C ILE A 663 -46.09 -4.36 -7.91
N ILE A 664 -45.69 -3.26 -8.55
CA ILE A 664 -46.60 -2.28 -9.14
C ILE A 664 -47.31 -2.90 -10.33
N THR A 665 -48.64 -2.88 -10.35
CA THR A 665 -49.46 -3.46 -11.43
C THR A 665 -50.25 -2.41 -12.20
N GLU A 666 -50.51 -1.24 -11.61
CA GLU A 666 -51.12 -0.09 -12.28
C GLU A 666 -50.34 1.17 -11.91
N TYR A 667 -49.97 1.98 -12.90
CA TYR A 667 -49.09 3.13 -12.73
C TYR A 667 -49.60 4.37 -13.47
N GLU A 668 -49.12 5.54 -13.04
CA GLU A 668 -49.12 6.78 -13.80
C GLU A 668 -47.72 7.38 -13.77
N LEU A 669 -47.24 7.82 -14.93
CA LEU A 669 -45.96 8.50 -15.12
C LEU A 669 -46.23 9.97 -15.44
N ALA A 670 -45.59 10.86 -14.72
CA ALA A 670 -45.69 12.30 -14.93
C ALA A 670 -44.31 12.97 -14.89
N LEU A 671 -44.15 14.05 -15.65
CA LEU A 671 -42.92 14.84 -15.74
C LEU A 671 -43.15 16.28 -15.30
N SER A 672 -42.11 16.94 -14.81
CA SER A 672 -42.16 18.35 -14.38
C SER A 672 -40.82 19.06 -14.60
N ASN A 673 -40.86 20.37 -14.82
CA ASN A 673 -39.66 21.22 -14.87
C ASN A 673 -39.38 21.92 -13.53
N ASP A 674 -40.39 22.07 -12.67
CA ASP A 674 -40.31 22.85 -11.42
C ASP A 674 -40.46 21.99 -10.16
N GLY A 675 -40.76 20.70 -10.30
CA GLY A 675 -40.96 19.77 -9.19
C GLY A 675 -42.28 19.97 -8.45
N VAL A 676 -43.16 20.84 -8.95
CA VAL A 676 -44.45 21.18 -8.35
C VAL A 676 -45.60 20.84 -9.30
N ASN A 677 -45.51 21.30 -10.55
CA ASN A 677 -46.52 21.10 -11.58
C ASN A 677 -46.14 19.89 -12.44
N PHE A 678 -46.81 18.76 -12.24
CA PHE A 678 -46.56 17.52 -12.97
C PHE A 678 -47.58 17.32 -14.09
N ASN A 679 -47.07 17.14 -15.31
CA ASN A 679 -47.86 16.78 -16.48
C ASN A 679 -47.85 15.27 -16.67
N LYS A 680 -49.03 14.65 -16.73
CA LYS A 680 -49.15 13.21 -16.99
C LYS A 680 -48.65 12.89 -18.40
N ILE A 681 -47.72 11.94 -18.49
CA ILE A 681 -47.13 11.43 -19.73
C ILE A 681 -47.77 10.10 -20.14
N SER A 682 -47.96 9.21 -19.18
CA SER A 682 -48.51 7.88 -19.45
C SER A 682 -49.25 7.34 -18.22
N GLU A 683 -50.20 6.44 -18.44
CA GLU A 683 -50.79 5.60 -17.40
C GLU A 683 -51.12 4.24 -17.98
N GLY A 684 -51.05 3.19 -17.16
CA GLY A 684 -51.33 1.85 -17.66
C GLY A 684 -51.15 0.77 -16.62
N THR A 685 -51.22 -0.47 -17.10
CA THR A 685 -51.05 -1.67 -16.27
C THR A 685 -49.89 -2.51 -16.80
N TRP A 686 -49.06 -3.03 -15.89
CA TRP A 686 -47.99 -3.98 -16.21
C TRP A 686 -48.41 -5.41 -15.87
N THR A 687 -48.06 -6.36 -16.75
CA THR A 687 -48.29 -7.79 -16.56
C THR A 687 -46.98 -8.50 -16.23
N TYR A 688 -47.03 -9.51 -15.36
CA TYR A 688 -45.83 -10.15 -14.78
C TYR A 688 -45.80 -11.67 -14.99
N GLY A 689 -46.51 -12.20 -15.99
CA GLY A 689 -46.65 -13.65 -16.18
C GLY A 689 -47.36 -14.34 -15.00
N ASN A 690 -47.32 -15.67 -14.99
CA ASN A 690 -47.96 -16.46 -13.94
C ASN A 690 -47.22 -16.29 -12.60
N ASN A 691 -47.97 -16.03 -11.52
CA ASN A 691 -47.42 -15.82 -10.17
C ASN A 691 -46.32 -14.74 -10.09
N TYR A 692 -46.38 -13.73 -10.97
CA TYR A 692 -45.40 -12.65 -11.03
C TYR A 692 -43.96 -13.12 -11.33
N SER A 693 -43.81 -14.11 -12.22
CA SER A 693 -42.51 -14.68 -12.62
C SER A 693 -41.68 -13.75 -13.52
N ASP A 694 -42.30 -12.84 -14.27
CA ASP A 694 -41.58 -11.92 -15.16
C ASP A 694 -41.04 -10.71 -14.40
N ARG A 695 -39.75 -10.72 -14.09
CA ARG A 695 -39.03 -9.63 -13.40
C ARG A 695 -38.25 -8.72 -14.35
N SER A 696 -38.52 -8.80 -15.66
CA SER A 696 -37.90 -7.93 -16.65
C SER A 696 -38.27 -6.46 -16.46
N GLU A 697 -37.40 -5.57 -16.93
CA GLU A 697 -37.63 -4.13 -17.00
C GLU A 697 -38.95 -3.81 -17.71
N LYS A 698 -39.71 -2.89 -17.13
CA LYS A 698 -40.93 -2.35 -17.73
C LYS A 698 -40.61 -0.99 -18.33
N ILE A 699 -40.92 -0.84 -19.62
CA ILE A 699 -40.50 0.32 -20.40
C ILE A 699 -41.73 1.18 -20.71
N VAL A 700 -41.57 2.49 -20.54
CA VAL A 700 -42.53 3.50 -21.00
C VAL A 700 -41.81 4.43 -21.96
N THR A 701 -42.27 4.48 -23.21
CA THR A 701 -41.77 5.39 -24.24
C THR A 701 -42.76 6.53 -24.48
N PHE A 702 -42.25 7.69 -24.85
CA PHE A 702 -43.02 8.91 -25.12
C PHE A 702 -42.23 9.86 -26.04
N ASP A 703 -42.91 10.85 -26.62
CA ASP A 703 -42.24 11.87 -27.44
C ASP A 703 -41.22 12.66 -26.59
N ASN A 704 -40.10 13.07 -27.21
CA ASN A 704 -39.07 13.87 -26.55
C ASN A 704 -39.66 15.02 -25.73
N THR A 705 -39.46 14.95 -24.42
CA THR A 705 -40.06 15.88 -23.46
C THR A 705 -39.01 16.38 -22.50
N LYS A 706 -38.88 17.71 -22.40
CA LYS A 706 -38.03 18.37 -21.41
C LYS A 706 -38.59 18.20 -20.01
N ALA A 707 -37.77 17.72 -19.09
CA ALA A 707 -38.12 17.52 -17.69
C ALA A 707 -36.89 17.68 -16.78
N SER A 708 -37.09 18.23 -15.59
CA SER A 708 -36.12 18.20 -14.49
C SER A 708 -36.53 17.22 -13.38
N TYR A 709 -37.77 16.72 -13.43
CA TYR A 709 -38.34 15.81 -12.46
C TYR A 709 -39.18 14.74 -13.14
N VAL A 710 -39.05 13.51 -12.64
CA VAL A 710 -39.85 12.35 -13.03
C VAL A 710 -40.63 11.87 -11.82
N LYS A 711 -41.92 11.57 -11.98
CA LYS A 711 -42.76 11.00 -10.91
C LYS A 711 -43.47 9.76 -11.42
N LEU A 712 -43.20 8.63 -10.76
CA LEU A 712 -43.96 7.40 -10.90
C LEU A 712 -44.96 7.30 -9.75
N ILE A 713 -46.24 7.19 -10.09
CA ILE A 713 -47.34 7.01 -9.15
C ILE A 713 -47.81 5.56 -9.28
N ALA A 714 -47.61 4.76 -8.24
CA ALA A 714 -48.16 3.41 -8.15
C ALA A 714 -49.62 3.49 -7.73
N LYS A 715 -50.55 3.21 -8.67
CA LYS A 715 -52.00 3.20 -8.43
C LYS A 715 -52.48 1.90 -7.81
N LYS A 716 -51.88 0.77 -8.20
CA LYS A 716 -52.11 -0.56 -7.62
C LYS A 716 -50.83 -1.36 -7.58
N GLY A 717 -50.72 -2.23 -6.59
CA GLY A 717 -49.62 -3.17 -6.44
C GLY A 717 -50.02 -4.38 -5.61
N VAL A 718 -49.24 -5.45 -5.73
CA VAL A 718 -49.49 -6.70 -5.03
C VAL A 718 -49.44 -6.48 -3.52
N GLY A 719 -50.42 -7.01 -2.79
CA GLY A 719 -50.55 -6.83 -1.35
C GLY A 719 -50.91 -5.41 -0.91
N GLY A 720 -51.20 -4.50 -1.85
CA GLY A 720 -51.55 -3.10 -1.53
C GLY A 720 -50.35 -2.18 -1.33
N PHE A 721 -49.14 -2.63 -1.68
CA PHE A 721 -47.88 -1.87 -1.54
C PHE A 721 -47.23 -1.59 -2.90
N ALA A 722 -46.20 -0.74 -2.93
CA ALA A 722 -45.37 -0.49 -4.10
C ALA A 722 -43.88 -0.71 -3.80
N SER A 723 -43.17 -1.22 -4.78
CA SER A 723 -41.72 -1.46 -4.73
C SER A 723 -41.12 -1.39 -6.13
N LEU A 724 -39.86 -1.00 -6.19
CA LEU A 724 -39.10 -0.90 -7.42
C LEU A 724 -37.62 -1.09 -7.13
N ALA A 725 -36.93 -1.91 -7.93
CA ALA A 725 -35.49 -2.12 -7.80
C ALA A 725 -34.71 -0.96 -8.41
N GLU A 726 -35.01 -0.59 -9.66
CA GLU A 726 -34.25 0.44 -10.39
C GLU A 726 -35.15 1.30 -11.28
N MET A 727 -34.72 2.53 -11.53
CA MET A 727 -35.25 3.43 -12.56
C MET A 727 -34.15 3.82 -13.55
N TYR A 728 -34.46 3.69 -14.84
CA TYR A 728 -33.55 4.02 -15.93
C TYR A 728 -34.13 5.17 -16.77
N PHE A 729 -33.34 6.21 -17.04
CA PHE A 729 -33.79 7.38 -17.80
C PHE A 729 -33.07 7.44 -19.13
N TYR A 730 -33.81 7.67 -20.20
CA TYR A 730 -33.24 7.65 -21.53
C TYR A 730 -33.57 8.92 -22.32
N ARG A 731 -32.67 9.24 -23.25
CA ARG A 731 -32.72 10.31 -24.25
C ARG A 731 -32.44 9.74 -25.63
N ASP A 732 -32.43 10.59 -26.65
CA ASP A 732 -31.96 10.20 -27.99
C ASP A 732 -30.49 9.77 -27.95
N GLU A 733 -30.10 8.90 -28.89
CA GLU A 733 -28.71 8.50 -29.04
C GLU A 733 -27.81 9.72 -29.25
N VAL A 734 -26.74 9.80 -28.47
CA VAL A 734 -25.68 10.80 -28.62
C VAL A 734 -24.37 10.07 -28.88
N SER A 735 -23.50 10.63 -29.71
CA SER A 735 -22.16 10.10 -29.97
C SER A 735 -21.08 10.87 -29.21
N ILE A 736 -19.95 10.21 -28.97
CA ILE A 736 -18.73 10.84 -28.46
C ILE A 736 -18.03 11.53 -29.63
N ILE A 737 -17.68 12.81 -29.47
CA ILE A 737 -17.06 13.62 -30.52
C ILE A 737 -15.58 13.92 -30.25
N SER A 738 -15.17 13.97 -28.98
CA SER A 738 -13.78 14.18 -28.57
C SER A 738 -13.57 13.72 -27.13
N SER A 739 -12.32 13.61 -26.70
CA SER A 739 -11.97 13.44 -25.29
C SER A 739 -10.93 14.47 -24.87
N ASP A 740 -10.95 14.82 -23.59
CA ASP A 740 -10.00 15.77 -23.02
C ASP A 740 -8.65 15.10 -22.77
N ASN A 741 -7.57 15.89 -22.89
CA ASN A 741 -6.25 15.42 -22.51
C ASN A 741 -6.16 15.31 -20.99
N LEU A 742 -5.55 14.23 -20.52
CA LEU A 742 -5.25 14.00 -19.12
C LEU A 742 -3.81 14.39 -18.82
N ASN A 743 -3.55 14.75 -17.56
CA ASN A 743 -2.20 14.94 -17.05
C ASN A 743 -2.01 14.01 -15.85
N VAL A 744 -0.94 13.24 -15.86
CA VAL A 744 -0.52 12.43 -14.72
C VAL A 744 0.91 12.78 -14.37
N ASP A 745 1.20 12.78 -13.08
CA ASP A 745 2.57 12.92 -12.60
C ASP A 745 3.12 11.53 -12.31
N THR A 746 4.40 11.33 -12.65
CA THR A 746 5.21 10.20 -12.17
C THR A 746 6.57 10.73 -11.72
N ILE A 747 7.33 9.93 -10.98
CA ILE A 747 8.69 10.26 -10.59
C ILE A 747 9.70 9.56 -11.52
N LEU A 748 10.91 10.10 -11.59
CA LEU A 748 12.00 9.55 -12.40
C LEU A 748 12.20 8.05 -12.10
N GLY A 749 12.10 7.22 -13.14
CA GLY A 749 12.19 5.77 -13.09
C GLY A 749 10.85 5.04 -12.98
N ARG A 750 9.77 5.71 -12.56
CA ARG A 750 8.49 5.08 -12.20
C ARG A 750 7.47 5.09 -13.34
N ALA A 751 6.76 3.98 -13.51
CA ALA A 751 5.65 3.89 -14.47
C ALA A 751 4.48 4.80 -14.07
N PRO A 752 3.91 5.59 -15.00
CA PRO A 752 2.71 6.37 -14.71
C PRO A 752 1.50 5.48 -14.44
N LEU A 753 0.73 5.81 -13.40
CA LEU A 753 -0.61 5.27 -13.19
C LEU A 753 -1.56 5.89 -14.21
N LEU A 754 -1.94 5.12 -15.23
CA LEU A 754 -2.81 5.61 -16.29
C LEU A 754 -4.28 5.57 -15.85
N PRO A 755 -5.06 6.64 -16.07
CA PRO A 755 -6.47 6.67 -15.67
C PRO A 755 -7.29 5.65 -16.46
N LYS A 756 -8.21 4.94 -15.80
CA LYS A 756 -9.10 3.97 -16.46
C LYS A 756 -10.26 4.61 -17.25
N LYS A 757 -10.51 5.92 -17.03
CA LYS A 757 -11.53 6.71 -17.73
C LYS A 757 -10.98 8.06 -18.18
N VAL A 758 -11.55 8.61 -19.25
CA VAL A 758 -11.32 9.99 -19.75
C VAL A 758 -12.64 10.75 -19.79
N LEU A 759 -12.58 12.08 -19.68
CA LEU A 759 -13.75 12.92 -19.92
C LEU A 759 -13.98 13.04 -21.43
N ALA A 760 -15.05 12.43 -21.92
CA ALA A 760 -15.52 12.53 -23.29
C ALA A 760 -16.53 13.67 -23.43
N ASN A 761 -16.44 14.40 -24.54
CA ASN A 761 -17.42 15.38 -24.97
C ASN A 761 -18.41 14.69 -25.92
N LEU A 762 -19.70 14.88 -25.68
CA LEU A 762 -20.80 14.28 -26.43
C LEU A 762 -21.35 15.28 -27.47
N SER A 763 -21.93 14.76 -28.54
CA SER A 763 -22.53 15.54 -29.65
C SER A 763 -23.61 16.54 -29.23
N ASN A 764 -24.24 16.34 -28.07
CA ASN A 764 -25.23 17.26 -27.50
C ASN A 764 -24.62 18.36 -26.61
N GLY A 765 -23.29 18.44 -26.51
CA GLY A 765 -22.55 19.42 -25.70
C GLY A 765 -22.38 19.03 -24.23
N GLU A 766 -22.77 17.83 -23.84
CA GLU A 766 -22.51 17.30 -22.50
C GLU A 766 -21.15 16.59 -22.41
N ASN A 767 -20.66 16.42 -21.18
CA ASN A 767 -19.44 15.65 -20.91
C ASN A 767 -19.74 14.42 -20.06
N LEU A 768 -19.04 13.31 -20.32
CA LEU A 768 -19.22 12.03 -19.64
C LEU A 768 -17.87 11.34 -19.44
N TYR A 769 -17.63 10.78 -18.25
CA TYR A 769 -16.44 9.95 -18.03
C TYR A 769 -16.65 8.57 -18.65
N VAL A 770 -15.88 8.29 -19.69
CA VAL A 770 -15.95 7.02 -20.44
C VAL A 770 -14.66 6.22 -20.26
N PRO A 771 -14.72 4.87 -20.28
CA PRO A 771 -13.52 4.05 -20.24
C PRO A 771 -12.53 4.41 -21.34
N VAL A 772 -11.24 4.33 -21.06
CA VAL A 772 -10.15 4.55 -22.02
C VAL A 772 -9.25 3.33 -22.07
N LYS A 773 -8.82 2.97 -23.28
CA LYS A 773 -7.76 2.00 -23.52
C LYS A 773 -6.50 2.74 -23.95
N TRP A 774 -5.44 2.65 -23.17
CA TRP A 774 -4.14 3.23 -23.51
C TRP A 774 -3.36 2.31 -24.43
N ASN A 775 -2.58 2.88 -25.35
CA ASN A 775 -1.62 2.12 -26.14
C ASN A 775 -0.40 1.77 -25.29
N ASP A 776 0.30 0.71 -25.66
CA ASP A 776 1.61 0.38 -25.11
C ASP A 776 2.57 1.56 -25.27
N TYR A 777 3.42 1.79 -24.27
CA TYR A 777 4.41 2.87 -24.27
C TYR A 777 5.77 2.40 -23.78
N ASP A 778 6.81 3.11 -24.21
CA ASP A 778 8.18 2.84 -23.80
C ASP A 778 8.44 3.41 -22.40
N ILE A 779 8.51 2.52 -21.41
CA ILE A 779 8.77 2.85 -20.00
C ILE A 779 10.12 3.57 -19.80
N THR A 780 11.09 3.42 -20.71
CA THR A 780 12.39 4.09 -20.59
C THR A 780 12.28 5.62 -20.65
N LYS A 781 11.18 6.14 -21.20
CA LYS A 781 10.86 7.58 -21.16
C LYS A 781 10.67 8.13 -19.75
N CYS A 782 10.39 7.27 -18.77
CA CYS A 782 10.31 7.67 -17.36
C CYS A 782 11.71 7.86 -16.73
N LYS A 783 12.81 7.50 -17.41
CA LYS A 783 14.19 7.61 -16.88
C LYS A 783 14.80 9.01 -17.04
N GLU A 784 14.07 9.95 -17.64
CA GLU A 784 14.49 11.33 -17.80
C GLU A 784 13.39 12.28 -17.29
N VAL A 785 13.78 13.33 -16.56
CA VAL A 785 12.84 14.38 -16.14
C VAL A 785 12.30 15.09 -17.37
N GLY A 786 10.98 15.26 -17.44
CA GLY A 786 10.34 15.86 -18.60
C GLY A 786 8.87 15.48 -18.70
N ASN A 787 8.34 15.53 -19.91
CA ASN A 787 7.02 14.97 -20.18
C ASN A 787 7.00 14.19 -21.49
N PHE A 788 6.10 13.22 -21.56
CA PHE A 788 5.79 12.51 -22.79
C PHE A 788 4.30 12.18 -22.83
N THR A 789 3.77 11.97 -24.04
CA THR A 789 2.37 11.63 -24.23
C THR A 789 2.21 10.14 -24.48
N ILE A 790 1.26 9.53 -23.78
CA ILE A 790 0.72 8.20 -24.06
C ILE A 790 -0.61 8.41 -24.77
N GLU A 791 -0.71 7.92 -26.00
CA GLU A 791 -1.97 7.92 -26.75
C GLU A 791 -2.82 6.72 -26.32
N GLY A 792 -4.13 6.90 -26.38
CA GLY A 792 -5.13 5.86 -26.17
C GLY A 792 -6.37 6.16 -26.98
N PHE A 793 -7.40 5.34 -26.80
CA PHE A 793 -8.70 5.49 -27.42
C PHE A 793 -9.78 5.33 -26.36
N VAL A 794 -10.81 6.16 -26.45
CA VAL A 794 -12.05 5.92 -25.70
C VAL A 794 -12.56 4.52 -26.09
N ASN A 795 -12.74 3.67 -25.10
CA ASN A 795 -13.04 2.25 -25.30
C ASN A 795 -14.30 2.09 -26.17
N GLY A 796 -14.23 1.19 -27.17
CA GLY A 796 -15.31 1.00 -28.13
C GLY A 796 -15.48 2.09 -29.20
N SER A 797 -14.55 3.05 -29.32
CA SER A 797 -14.60 4.11 -30.35
C SER A 797 -13.23 4.44 -30.98
N ASP A 798 -13.23 5.12 -32.12
CA ASP A 798 -12.02 5.67 -32.75
C ASP A 798 -11.55 7.01 -32.15
N ILE A 799 -12.21 7.49 -31.09
CA ILE A 799 -11.91 8.78 -30.47
C ILE A 799 -10.62 8.66 -29.66
N LYS A 800 -9.59 9.39 -30.11
CA LYS A 800 -8.31 9.46 -29.41
C LYS A 800 -8.45 10.11 -28.04
N ALA A 801 -7.72 9.56 -27.07
CA ALA A 801 -7.42 10.15 -25.78
C ALA A 801 -5.91 10.30 -25.62
N ASN A 802 -5.47 11.35 -24.94
CA ASN A 802 -4.05 11.56 -24.67
C ASN A 802 -3.81 11.72 -23.16
N CYS A 803 -2.82 11.02 -22.64
CA CYS A 803 -2.33 11.19 -21.28
C CYS A 803 -0.92 11.81 -21.36
N ILE A 804 -0.78 13.03 -20.83
CA ILE A 804 0.52 13.69 -20.67
C ILE A 804 1.10 13.24 -19.34
N VAL A 805 2.17 12.46 -19.42
CA VAL A 805 2.94 11.99 -18.26
C VAL A 805 4.02 13.01 -17.96
N ASN A 806 4.00 13.59 -16.77
CA ASN A 806 5.03 14.51 -16.28
C ASN A 806 5.96 13.75 -15.33
N VAL A 807 7.17 13.48 -15.78
CA VAL A 807 8.22 12.80 -15.01
C VAL A 807 8.97 13.84 -14.19
N LYS A 808 8.89 13.73 -12.87
CA LYS A 808 9.52 14.66 -11.91
C LYS A 808 10.73 14.01 -11.24
N ALA A 809 11.76 14.81 -10.93
CA ALA A 809 12.87 14.34 -10.10
C ALA A 809 12.37 14.09 -8.68
N ASN A 810 12.78 12.97 -8.07
CA ASN A 810 12.53 12.68 -6.67
C ASN A 810 13.74 13.06 -5.82
N ALA A 811 13.49 13.56 -4.62
CA ALA A 811 14.54 13.88 -3.68
C ALA A 811 15.13 12.56 -3.12
N MET A 812 16.45 12.45 -3.09
CA MET A 812 17.18 11.32 -2.51
C MET A 812 17.88 11.75 -1.22
N GLU A 813 18.30 10.76 -0.43
CA GLU A 813 19.10 10.97 0.75
C GLU A 813 20.42 11.72 0.45
N LEU A 814 20.79 12.63 1.34
CA LEU A 814 22.05 13.35 1.26
C LEU A 814 23.17 12.49 1.82
N ASN A 815 24.10 12.06 0.96
CA ASN A 815 25.25 11.22 1.36
C ASN A 815 26.45 12.03 1.89
N GLU A 816 26.30 13.34 2.12
CA GLU A 816 27.34 14.19 2.71
C GLU A 816 27.01 14.43 4.19
N GLU A 817 27.78 13.81 5.08
CA GLU A 817 27.68 13.98 6.53
C GLU A 817 27.85 15.46 6.91
N ILE A 818 26.81 16.08 7.49
CA ILE A 818 26.89 17.45 7.99
C ILE A 818 27.71 17.43 9.29
N ILE A 819 28.88 18.06 9.30
CA ILE A 819 29.75 18.09 10.49
C ILE A 819 29.60 19.43 11.20
N ILE A 820 29.11 19.38 12.44
CA ILE A 820 28.96 20.54 13.33
C ILE A 820 29.99 20.43 14.46
N LYS A 821 30.68 21.53 14.75
CA LYS A 821 31.63 21.60 15.88
C LYS A 821 31.09 22.50 16.97
N THR A 822 31.16 22.03 18.21
CA THR A 822 30.88 22.83 19.40
C THR A 822 31.95 22.60 20.47
N THR A 823 31.90 23.38 21.54
CA THR A 823 32.75 23.20 22.72
C THR A 823 31.95 22.68 23.90
N ILE A 824 32.62 22.03 24.85
CA ILE A 824 32.01 21.56 26.11
C ILE A 824 31.14 22.67 26.74
N GLY A 825 29.90 22.33 27.10
CA GLY A 825 28.93 23.23 27.73
C GLY A 825 28.12 24.10 26.76
N LYS A 826 28.56 24.22 25.50
CA LYS A 826 27.91 25.06 24.49
C LYS A 826 27.01 24.22 23.58
N ALA A 827 25.74 24.59 23.52
CA ALA A 827 24.78 23.97 22.60
C ALA A 827 25.26 24.08 21.13
N PRO A 828 25.18 23.00 20.33
CA PRO A 828 25.52 23.03 18.92
C PRO A 828 24.61 23.97 18.13
N ASN A 829 25.18 24.74 17.20
CA ASN A 829 24.39 25.60 16.31
C ASN A 829 24.04 24.86 15.02
N MET A 830 22.82 24.33 14.94
CA MET A 830 22.36 23.54 13.80
C MET A 830 21.97 24.44 12.62
N PRO A 831 22.20 24.02 11.37
CA PRO A 831 21.84 24.83 10.20
C PRO A 831 20.35 24.74 9.89
N ASP A 832 19.66 25.87 9.69
CA ASP A 832 18.23 25.89 9.35
C ASP A 832 17.88 25.24 8.00
N LYS A 833 18.91 24.94 7.19
CA LYS A 833 18.77 24.41 5.83
C LYS A 833 19.86 23.40 5.48
N ALA A 834 19.54 22.48 4.58
CA ALA A 834 20.47 21.54 3.98
C ALA A 834 20.26 21.41 2.47
N ASN A 835 21.33 21.07 1.75
CA ASN A 835 21.23 20.67 0.35
C ASN A 835 20.72 19.25 0.29
N ILE A 836 19.77 18.98 -0.59
CA ILE A 836 19.22 17.65 -0.84
C ILE A 836 19.54 17.26 -2.27
N LYS A 837 20.11 16.06 -2.43
CA LYS A 837 20.43 15.51 -3.74
C LYS A 837 19.19 14.86 -4.31
N TYR A 838 18.82 15.19 -5.54
CA TYR A 838 17.74 14.54 -6.26
C TYR A 838 18.28 13.41 -7.14
N ASN A 839 17.42 12.49 -7.55
CA ASN A 839 17.78 11.34 -8.39
C ASN A 839 18.25 11.71 -9.81
N ASP A 840 18.02 12.95 -10.23
CA ASP A 840 18.63 13.56 -11.41
C ASP A 840 20.05 14.13 -11.16
N ASN A 841 20.61 13.90 -9.96
CA ASN A 841 21.85 14.46 -9.42
C ASN A 841 21.85 15.97 -9.17
N THR A 842 20.70 16.65 -9.21
CA THR A 842 20.63 18.06 -8.81
C THR A 842 20.69 18.21 -7.29
N LEU A 843 21.20 19.34 -6.80
CA LEU A 843 21.16 19.72 -5.38
C LEU A 843 20.17 20.87 -5.22
N LYS A 844 19.25 20.77 -4.26
CA LYS A 844 18.36 21.89 -3.88
C LYS A 844 18.38 22.10 -2.38
N GLU A 845 18.37 23.36 -1.97
CA GLU A 845 18.36 23.74 -0.57
C GLU A 845 16.93 23.65 -0.01
N HIS A 846 16.77 23.00 1.13
CA HIS A 846 15.50 22.87 1.86
C HIS A 846 15.69 23.22 3.33
N ASN A 847 14.62 23.63 4.00
CA ASN A 847 14.63 23.88 5.43
C ASN A 847 14.74 22.55 6.20
N VAL A 848 15.36 22.57 7.38
CA VAL A 848 15.56 21.40 8.23
C VAL A 848 15.09 21.69 9.65
N LEU A 849 14.26 20.80 10.17
CA LEU A 849 13.83 20.76 11.56
C LEU A 849 14.69 19.74 12.30
N TRP A 850 15.55 20.20 13.20
CA TRP A 850 16.45 19.34 13.98
C TRP A 850 15.79 18.87 15.28
N GLU A 851 16.12 17.65 15.70
CA GLU A 851 15.75 17.15 17.02
C GLU A 851 16.38 17.98 18.15
N ASP A 852 15.71 18.06 19.29
CA ASP A 852 16.22 18.73 20.48
C ASP A 852 17.46 18.01 21.02
N ILE A 853 18.52 18.77 21.30
CA ILE A 853 19.80 18.23 21.75
C ILE A 853 19.90 18.30 23.28
N ASP A 854 19.90 17.15 23.95
CA ASP A 854 20.13 17.10 25.40
C ASP A 854 21.51 17.66 25.78
N SER A 855 21.50 18.58 26.74
CA SER A 855 22.68 19.13 27.42
C SER A 855 23.69 18.10 27.92
N SER A 856 23.25 16.89 28.25
CA SER A 856 24.13 15.81 28.69
C SER A 856 25.08 15.32 27.59
N LEU A 857 24.73 15.51 26.32
CA LEU A 857 25.51 15.06 25.16
C LEU A 857 26.72 15.97 24.86
N TYR A 858 26.66 17.23 25.26
CA TYR A 858 27.73 18.22 25.02
C TYR A 858 28.40 18.75 26.30
N ASN A 859 28.23 18.06 27.43
CA ASN A 859 28.91 18.39 28.69
C ASN A 859 30.31 17.79 28.85
N LYS A 860 30.77 17.00 27.86
CA LYS A 860 32.09 16.35 27.83
C LYS A 860 32.58 16.21 26.38
N GLU A 861 33.87 15.97 26.20
CA GLU A 861 34.43 15.66 24.88
C GLU A 861 33.79 14.39 24.30
N GLY A 862 33.51 14.41 23.00
CA GLY A 862 32.93 13.27 22.31
C GLY A 862 32.34 13.66 20.96
N GLU A 863 31.70 12.68 20.34
CA GLU A 863 30.92 12.85 19.14
C GLU A 863 29.55 12.21 19.31
N PHE A 864 28.52 12.82 18.73
CA PHE A 864 27.16 12.27 18.68
C PHE A 864 26.49 12.69 17.37
N GLN A 865 25.43 11.97 16.99
CA GLN A 865 24.62 12.29 15.83
C GLN A 865 23.38 13.06 16.26
N VAL A 866 22.94 14.00 15.44
CA VAL A 866 21.66 14.68 15.57
C VAL A 866 20.91 14.47 14.28
N LYS A 867 19.66 14.01 14.38
CA LYS A 867 18.80 13.79 13.23
C LYS A 867 18.00 15.06 12.95
N GLY A 868 17.83 15.37 11.67
CA GLY A 868 17.01 16.47 11.19
C GLY A 868 16.04 15.99 10.12
N ARG A 869 14.84 16.56 10.07
CA ARG A 869 13.84 16.33 9.03
C ARG A 869 13.81 17.49 8.05
N VAL A 870 13.83 17.20 6.77
CA VAL A 870 13.71 18.20 5.72
C VAL A 870 12.24 18.63 5.58
N GLU A 871 11.95 19.91 5.81
CA GLU A 871 10.59 20.46 5.85
C GLU A 871 9.81 20.18 4.56
N ASN A 872 8.53 19.78 4.70
CA ASN A 872 7.65 19.38 3.59
C ASN A 872 8.14 18.17 2.77
N THR A 873 9.06 17.38 3.32
CA THR A 873 9.48 16.10 2.78
C THR A 873 9.64 15.07 3.90
N ASN A 874 9.86 13.82 3.51
CA ASN A 874 10.09 12.73 4.46
C ASN A 874 11.55 12.30 4.51
N LEU A 875 12.42 13.09 3.91
CA LEU A 875 13.86 12.86 4.00
C LEU A 875 14.37 13.30 5.37
N THR A 876 15.14 12.41 5.97
CA THR A 876 15.92 12.72 7.17
C THR A 876 17.37 12.90 6.79
N ILE A 877 18.06 13.74 7.55
CA ILE A 877 19.49 13.97 7.40
C ILE A 877 20.16 13.82 8.76
N ASN A 878 21.35 13.24 8.77
CA ASN A 878 22.14 13.09 9.98
C ASN A 878 23.27 14.11 10.00
N SER A 879 23.47 14.72 11.17
CA SER A 879 24.59 15.61 11.44
C SER A 879 25.47 15.03 12.53
N LYS A 880 26.78 14.94 12.26
CA LYS A 880 27.79 14.59 13.25
C LYS A 880 28.20 15.83 14.02
N VAL A 881 27.88 15.86 15.31
CA VAL A 881 28.34 16.90 16.24
C VAL A 881 29.63 16.43 16.92
N ILE A 882 30.68 17.25 16.86
CA ILE A 882 31.95 17.03 17.53
C ILE A 882 32.08 18.05 18.67
N VAL A 883 32.21 17.56 19.90
CA VAL A 883 32.40 18.37 21.11
C VAL A 883 33.87 18.39 21.46
N GLU A 884 34.49 19.56 21.30
CA GLU A 884 35.93 19.76 21.56
C GLU A 884 36.15 20.55 22.85
N LYS A 885 37.32 20.39 23.47
CA LYS A 885 37.74 21.26 24.57
C LYS A 885 37.92 22.69 24.04
N ASN A 886 37.45 23.69 24.77
CA ASN A 886 37.81 25.07 24.47
C ASN A 886 39.34 25.21 24.59
N ASN A 887 40.03 25.63 23.53
CA ASN A 887 41.49 25.74 23.51
C ASN A 887 42.01 27.14 23.88
N GLU A 888 41.12 28.09 24.14
CA GLU A 888 41.47 29.49 24.42
C GLU A 888 42.39 29.63 25.65
N LEU A 889 42.08 28.96 26.77
CA LEU A 889 42.90 29.03 27.99
C LEU A 889 44.30 28.44 27.75
N THR A 890 44.39 27.33 27.01
CA THR A 890 45.67 26.70 26.65
C THR A 890 46.55 27.65 25.81
N LEU A 891 45.96 28.35 24.84
CA LEU A 891 46.67 29.33 24.03
C LEU A 891 47.17 30.52 24.88
N LEU A 892 46.31 31.06 25.76
CA LEU A 892 46.66 32.14 26.69
C LEU A 892 47.77 31.73 27.67
N ILE A 893 47.73 30.51 28.20
CA ILE A 893 48.78 29.97 29.07
C ILE A 893 50.12 29.94 28.33
N ASN A 894 50.13 29.48 27.08
CA ASN A 894 51.34 29.41 26.27
C ASN A 894 51.89 30.82 25.91
N GLU A 895 51.00 31.77 25.60
CA GLU A 895 51.36 33.17 25.39
C GLU A 895 52.00 33.77 26.65
N ALA A 896 51.32 33.65 27.81
CA ALA A 896 51.80 34.16 29.08
C ALA A 896 53.14 33.54 29.49
N LYS A 897 53.33 32.22 29.29
CA LYS A 897 54.61 31.53 29.54
C LYS A 897 55.72 32.07 28.65
N THR A 898 55.44 32.28 27.37
CA THR A 898 56.42 32.84 26.42
C THR A 898 56.84 34.22 26.87
N LEU A 899 55.87 35.08 27.16
CA LEU A 899 56.08 36.45 27.64
C LEU A 899 56.90 36.48 28.94
N ASN A 900 56.54 35.64 29.91
CA ASN A 900 57.26 35.51 31.17
C ASN A 900 58.71 35.01 30.98
N ASN A 901 58.93 34.07 30.06
CA ASN A 901 60.26 33.50 29.82
C ASN A 901 61.23 34.49 29.16
N ILE A 902 60.75 35.26 28.18
CA ILE A 902 61.59 36.22 27.44
C ILE A 902 61.84 37.52 28.22
N ALA A 903 60.96 37.87 29.16
CA ALA A 903 61.09 39.09 29.95
C ALA A 903 62.36 39.09 30.82
N ILE A 904 63.04 40.23 30.83
CA ILE A 904 64.20 40.52 31.68
C ILE A 904 63.75 41.55 32.72
N GLU A 905 63.94 41.25 34.00
CA GLU A 905 63.64 42.20 35.08
C GLU A 905 64.84 43.08 35.41
N GLY A 906 64.60 44.35 35.71
CA GLY A 906 65.64 45.27 36.15
C GLY A 906 65.16 46.71 36.20
N PHE A 907 66.05 47.65 35.85
CA PHE A 907 65.79 49.10 35.90
C PHE A 907 66.01 49.79 34.54
N GLU A 908 66.42 49.05 33.51
CA GLU A 908 66.69 49.59 32.18
C GLU A 908 65.44 49.71 31.33
N VAL A 909 65.49 50.56 30.30
CA VAL A 909 64.44 50.61 29.26
C VAL A 909 64.32 49.23 28.60
N ASP A 910 63.09 48.85 28.26
CA ASP A 910 62.70 47.54 27.71
C ASP A 910 62.85 46.36 28.70
N GLN A 911 63.24 46.61 29.96
CA GLN A 911 63.12 45.64 31.05
C GLN A 911 61.78 45.80 31.77
N TYR A 912 61.38 44.77 32.50
CA TYR A 912 60.21 44.82 33.38
C TYR A 912 60.63 45.15 34.81
N HIS A 913 59.74 45.78 35.58
CA HIS A 913 59.97 45.99 37.01
C HIS A 913 60.20 44.65 37.75
N LYS A 914 61.03 44.66 38.80
CA LYS A 914 61.35 43.42 39.55
C LYS A 914 60.10 42.90 40.26
N GLY A 915 59.88 41.59 40.19
CA GLY A 915 58.70 40.93 40.74
C GLY A 915 57.57 40.73 39.73
N ALA A 916 57.61 41.41 38.57
CA ALA A 916 56.65 41.24 37.48
C ALA A 916 56.53 39.78 37.03
N LYS A 917 57.66 39.07 36.88
CA LYS A 917 57.70 37.68 36.41
C LYS A 917 57.06 36.72 37.39
N VAL A 918 57.29 36.92 38.70
CA VAL A 918 56.71 36.08 39.75
C VAL A 918 55.18 36.23 39.77
N ASN A 919 54.68 37.47 39.63
CA ASN A 919 53.24 37.75 39.62
C ASN A 919 52.53 37.13 38.40
N LEU A 920 53.12 37.24 37.20
CA LEU A 920 52.58 36.58 36.00
C LEU A 920 52.67 35.06 36.13
N ASN A 921 53.77 34.52 36.65
CA ASN A 921 53.94 33.08 36.84
C ASN A 921 52.89 32.47 37.79
N ASN A 922 52.53 33.17 38.87
CA ASN A 922 51.47 32.72 39.78
C ASN A 922 50.11 32.64 39.06
N SER A 923 49.82 33.61 38.18
CA SER A 923 48.58 33.62 37.39
C SER A 923 48.56 32.51 36.33
N ILE A 924 49.72 32.21 35.73
CA ILE A 924 49.91 31.07 34.82
C ILE A 924 49.61 29.75 35.54
N LEU A 925 50.20 29.53 36.73
CA LEU A 925 50.00 28.30 37.49
C LEU A 925 48.53 28.09 37.89
N ALA A 926 47.83 29.16 38.29
CA ALA A 926 46.40 29.09 38.60
C ALA A 926 45.55 28.73 37.37
N ALA A 927 45.88 29.30 36.20
CA ALA A 927 45.22 28.95 34.94
C ALA A 927 45.51 27.50 34.51
N GLU A 928 46.73 27.00 34.72
CA GLU A 928 47.11 25.61 34.45
C GLU A 928 46.36 24.62 35.33
N GLU A 929 46.14 24.94 36.60
CA GLU A 929 45.36 24.10 37.53
C GLU A 929 43.93 23.91 37.02
N VAL A 930 43.28 24.99 36.58
CA VAL A 930 41.92 24.94 35.99
C VAL A 930 41.93 24.16 34.67
N ASN A 931 42.93 24.38 33.81
CA ASN A 931 43.00 23.74 32.48
C ASN A 931 43.28 22.22 32.55
N ASN A 932 44.01 21.77 33.58
CA ASN A 932 44.37 20.38 33.79
C ASN A 932 43.35 19.59 34.64
N ASN A 933 42.44 20.28 35.33
CA ASN A 933 41.37 19.64 36.10
C ASN A 933 40.21 19.22 35.19
N LEU A 934 39.98 17.90 35.09
CA LEU A 934 38.92 17.31 34.27
C LEU A 934 37.50 17.61 34.78
N ASN A 935 37.35 18.10 36.02
CA ASN A 935 36.07 18.42 36.65
C ASN A 935 35.80 19.93 36.75
N SER A 936 36.63 20.79 36.16
CA SER A 936 36.41 22.24 36.16
C SER A 936 35.09 22.58 35.45
N THR A 937 34.28 23.43 36.08
CA THR A 937 33.05 23.96 35.49
C THR A 937 33.33 25.00 34.41
N GLU A 938 32.36 25.28 33.54
CA GLU A 938 32.49 26.33 32.52
C GLU A 938 32.70 27.71 33.14
N GLU A 939 32.05 28.01 34.27
CA GLU A 939 32.22 29.27 35.00
C GLU A 939 33.66 29.43 35.51
N GLU A 940 34.27 28.37 36.05
CA GLU A 940 35.67 28.36 36.46
C GLU A 940 36.62 28.55 35.28
N TYR A 941 36.31 27.95 34.12
CA TYR A 941 37.10 28.05 32.91
C TYR A 941 37.10 29.48 32.32
N LEU A 942 35.91 30.08 32.17
CA LEU A 942 35.75 31.45 31.68
C LEU A 942 36.43 32.46 32.62
N LYS A 943 36.30 32.26 33.94
CA LYS A 943 36.96 33.10 34.94
C LYS A 943 38.49 32.99 34.88
N ALA A 944 39.02 31.80 34.62
CA ALA A 944 40.46 31.60 34.42
C ALA A 944 40.98 32.32 33.17
N ILE A 945 40.22 32.30 32.06
CA ILE A 945 40.54 33.05 30.84
C ILE A 945 40.60 34.56 31.12
N GLU A 946 39.56 35.11 31.76
CA GLU A 946 39.49 36.53 32.07
C GLU A 946 40.62 36.95 33.03
N SER A 947 40.85 36.17 34.08
CA SER A 947 41.92 36.44 35.06
C SER A 947 43.31 36.44 34.41
N LEU A 948 43.59 35.49 33.52
CA LEU A 948 44.88 35.40 32.84
C LEU A 948 45.06 36.54 31.82
N LYS A 949 44.00 36.92 31.08
CA LYS A 949 44.04 38.11 30.20
C LYS A 949 44.39 39.38 30.98
N VAL A 950 43.75 39.58 32.14
CA VAL A 950 44.05 40.72 33.02
C VAL A 950 45.49 40.66 33.53
N ALA A 951 45.99 39.48 33.92
CA ALA A 951 47.37 39.30 34.36
C ALA A 951 48.40 39.63 33.27
N ILE A 952 48.16 39.20 32.02
CA ILE A 952 49.01 39.53 30.87
C ILE A 952 49.00 41.05 30.61
N ALA A 953 47.83 41.69 30.64
CA ALA A 953 47.71 43.13 30.44
C ALA A 953 48.47 43.92 31.53
N ASN A 954 48.31 43.52 32.80
CA ASN A 954 49.05 44.10 33.91
C ASN A 954 50.57 43.89 33.76
N PHE A 955 51.00 42.69 33.39
CA PHE A 955 52.41 42.41 33.15
C PHE A 955 52.99 43.32 32.05
N ASN A 956 52.31 43.47 30.92
CA ASN A 956 52.73 44.36 29.84
C ASN A 956 52.80 45.84 30.25
N SER A 957 52.00 46.26 31.23
CA SER A 957 52.06 47.63 31.77
C SER A 957 53.30 47.91 32.64
N LEU A 958 54.01 46.85 33.09
CA LEU A 958 55.20 46.95 33.94
C LEU A 958 56.51 47.08 33.15
N ILE A 959 56.43 47.22 31.82
CA ILE A 959 57.61 47.49 31.00
C ILE A 959 58.12 48.92 31.25
N ILE A 960 59.42 49.04 31.44
CA ILE A 960 60.09 50.32 31.68
C ILE A 960 60.27 51.02 30.33
N LEU A 961 59.58 52.14 30.17
CA LEU A 961 59.68 53.02 29.00
C LEU A 961 60.74 54.09 29.23
N GLU A 962 61.07 54.84 28.18
CA GLU A 962 62.05 55.93 28.25
C GLU A 962 61.75 56.91 29.37
N ASN A 963 60.48 57.32 29.51
CA ASN A 963 59.99 58.28 30.50
C ASN A 963 59.55 57.67 31.84
N THR A 964 59.59 56.35 32.02
CA THR A 964 59.23 55.73 33.31
C THR A 964 60.17 56.24 34.41
N GLY A 965 59.61 56.95 35.40
CA GLY A 965 60.39 57.61 36.46
C GLY A 965 60.46 59.14 36.37
N ASP A 966 59.94 59.76 35.30
CA ASP A 966 59.69 61.21 35.26
C ASP A 966 58.32 61.47 35.90
N ILE A 967 58.32 61.65 37.22
CA ILE A 967 57.13 61.67 38.05
C ILE A 967 56.38 63.00 37.91
N ASN A 968 57.11 64.08 37.65
CA ASN A 968 56.53 65.42 37.48
C ASN A 968 56.33 65.82 35.99
N ASN A 969 56.67 64.94 35.05
CA ASN A 969 56.55 65.12 33.60
C ASN A 969 57.33 66.35 33.06
N ASN A 970 58.50 66.66 33.63
CA ASN A 970 59.34 67.78 33.17
C ASN A 970 60.35 67.39 32.08
N GLY A 971 60.36 66.12 31.67
CA GLY A 971 61.27 65.54 30.68
C GLY A 971 62.68 65.26 31.21
N LYS A 972 62.90 65.26 32.53
CA LYS A 972 64.17 64.95 33.19
C LYS A 972 63.94 64.01 34.36
N PHE A 973 64.95 63.19 34.67
CA PHE A 973 65.00 62.43 35.92
C PHE A 973 65.87 63.20 36.90
N ASP A 974 65.26 63.84 37.90
CA ASP A 974 66.01 64.66 38.86
C ASP A 974 65.53 64.51 40.30
N ILE A 975 66.14 65.28 41.20
CA ILE A 975 65.82 65.25 42.63
C ILE A 975 64.35 65.64 42.90
N GLY A 976 63.71 66.35 41.98
CA GLY A 976 62.28 66.68 42.01
C GLY A 976 61.43 65.42 41.97
N ASP A 977 61.70 64.48 41.07
CA ASP A 977 61.00 63.20 40.98
C ASP A 977 61.21 62.36 42.24
N LEU A 978 62.46 62.27 42.69
CA LEU A 978 62.81 61.54 43.91
C LEU A 978 62.13 62.13 45.14
N SER A 979 61.95 63.46 45.21
CA SER A 979 61.27 64.12 46.32
C SER A 979 59.78 63.77 46.39
N ILE A 980 59.13 63.56 45.24
CA ILE A 980 57.71 63.22 45.16
C ILE A 980 57.50 61.78 45.65
N ILE A 981 58.33 60.82 45.20
CA ILE A 981 58.27 59.43 45.69
C ILE A 981 58.62 59.37 47.18
N SER A 982 59.71 60.04 47.59
CA SER A 982 60.16 60.02 49.00
C SER A 982 59.13 60.58 49.97
N LYS A 983 58.31 61.57 49.54
CA LYS A 983 57.21 62.12 50.33
C LYS A 983 56.13 61.07 50.66
N HIS A 984 55.94 60.09 49.78
CA HIS A 984 54.90 59.06 49.90
C HIS A 984 55.48 57.68 50.23
N TYR A 985 56.75 57.60 50.65
CA TYR A 985 57.37 56.35 51.08
C TYR A 985 56.59 55.72 52.25
N GLY A 986 56.27 54.44 52.11
CA GLY A 986 55.51 53.64 53.07
C GLY A 986 54.00 53.67 52.87
N TYR A 987 53.49 54.47 51.93
CA TYR A 987 52.07 54.44 51.57
C TYR A 987 51.75 53.17 50.79
N ASN A 988 50.57 52.60 50.99
CA ASN A 988 50.10 51.37 50.35
C ASN A 988 48.61 51.46 49.99
N ASN A 989 48.07 50.40 49.37
CA ASN A 989 46.69 50.35 48.91
C ASN A 989 45.59 50.47 49.99
N LYS A 990 45.95 50.57 51.28
CA LYS A 990 45.02 50.83 52.38
C LYS A 990 44.95 52.29 52.79
N ASP A 991 45.84 53.14 52.27
CA ASP A 991 45.86 54.57 52.59
C ASP A 991 44.74 55.32 51.85
N ILE A 992 44.10 56.26 52.54
CA ILE A 992 42.87 56.93 52.06
C ILE A 992 43.06 57.72 50.76
N ASN A 993 44.29 58.15 50.46
CA ASN A 993 44.65 58.87 49.24
C ASN A 993 45.33 57.98 48.19
N TRP A 994 45.37 56.65 48.37
CA TRP A 994 46.10 55.74 47.48
C TRP A 994 45.72 55.92 46.01
N ASN A 995 44.43 56.05 45.71
CA ASN A 995 43.95 56.24 44.33
C ASN A 995 44.50 57.50 43.65
N GLU A 996 44.93 58.51 44.41
CA GLU A 996 45.52 59.73 43.88
C GLU A 996 47.04 59.61 43.66
N ILE A 997 47.69 58.64 44.32
CA ILE A 997 49.15 58.50 44.36
C ILE A 997 49.68 57.14 43.88
N ASN A 998 48.81 56.19 43.52
CA ASN A 998 49.18 54.84 43.07
C ASN A 998 49.95 54.81 41.73
N TYR A 999 50.03 55.94 41.04
CA TYR A 999 50.90 56.11 39.89
C TYR A 999 52.39 56.16 40.29
N LEU A 1000 52.68 56.43 41.57
CA LEU A 1000 54.03 56.41 42.15
C LEU A 1000 54.52 55.00 42.48
N ASP A 1001 53.61 54.03 42.63
CA ASP A 1001 53.93 52.61 42.76
C ASP A 1001 54.26 52.09 41.35
N LEU A 1002 55.56 51.96 41.07
CA LEU A 1002 56.08 51.72 39.73
C LEU A 1002 56.06 50.22 39.40
N ASN A 1003 56.36 49.35 40.38
CA ASN A 1003 56.32 47.90 40.20
C ASN A 1003 54.94 47.26 40.44
N LYS A 1004 53.94 48.05 40.87
CA LYS A 1004 52.56 47.63 41.18
C LYS A 1004 52.49 46.58 42.28
N ASP A 1005 53.36 46.64 43.27
CA ASP A 1005 53.32 45.74 44.43
C ASP A 1005 52.37 46.24 45.55
N ASN A 1006 51.65 47.33 45.29
CA ASN A 1006 50.70 48.01 46.18
C ASN A 1006 51.35 48.73 47.37
N ILE A 1007 52.64 49.03 47.30
CA ILE A 1007 53.33 49.88 48.27
C ILE A 1007 54.34 50.78 47.55
N ILE A 1008 54.52 52.00 48.05
CA ILE A 1008 55.61 52.87 47.61
C ILE A 1008 56.75 52.63 48.58
N ASP A 1009 57.81 51.95 48.16
CA ASP A 1009 58.84 51.48 49.07
C ASP A 1009 60.27 51.77 48.57
N LYS A 1010 61.22 50.98 49.07
CA LYS A 1010 62.64 51.12 48.74
C LYS A 1010 62.87 50.89 47.24
N TYR A 1011 62.04 50.07 46.59
CA TYR A 1011 62.14 49.77 45.18
C TYR A 1011 62.01 51.04 44.33
N GLU A 1012 60.96 51.85 44.52
CA GLU A 1012 60.75 53.10 43.77
C GLU A 1012 61.92 54.08 43.96
N ILE A 1013 62.44 54.19 45.19
CA ILE A 1013 63.60 55.03 45.50
C ILE A 1013 64.85 54.52 44.79
N GLU A 1014 65.10 53.21 44.80
CA GLU A 1014 66.24 52.61 44.10
C GLU A 1014 66.13 52.76 42.58
N PHE A 1015 64.93 52.62 42.02
CA PHE A 1015 64.65 52.81 40.60
C PHE A 1015 64.92 54.25 40.15
N LEU A 1016 64.41 55.25 40.89
CA LEU A 1016 64.68 56.65 40.57
C LEU A 1016 66.15 57.02 40.75
N ASN A 1017 66.81 56.54 41.82
CA ASN A 1017 68.24 56.75 41.98
C ASN A 1017 69.04 56.18 40.81
N PHE A 1018 68.65 55.00 40.31
CA PHE A 1018 69.25 54.42 39.11
C PHE A 1018 69.06 55.33 37.88
N LYS A 1019 67.84 55.82 37.64
CA LYS A 1019 67.52 56.72 36.51
C LYS A 1019 68.23 58.09 36.59
N ILE A 1020 68.43 58.63 37.80
CA ILE A 1020 69.13 59.91 38.01
C ILE A 1020 70.65 59.78 37.83
N LEU A 1021 71.22 58.62 38.18
CA LEU A 1021 72.67 58.37 38.13
C LEU A 1021 73.18 57.92 36.75
N LYS A 1022 72.27 57.52 35.86
CA LYS A 1022 72.56 57.09 34.50
C LYS A 1022 72.52 58.27 33.53
#